data_AF-A0A9D1MD40-F1
#
_entry.id   AF-A0A9D1MD40-F1
#
_cell.length_a   1.000
_cell.length_b   1.000
_cell.length_c   1.000
_cell.angle_alpha   90.00
_cell.angle_beta   90.00
_cell.angle_gamma   90.00
#
_symmetry.space_group_name_H-M   'P 1'
#
loop_
_entity.id
_entity.type
_entity.pdbx_description
1 polymer ?
#
loop_
_entity_poly.entity_id
_entity_poly.type
_entity_poly.pdbx_seq_one_letter_code
_entity_poly.pdbx_strand_id
1 'polypeptide(L)'
;MAVMCRIAAAAAVSAAVLTAAALSASAEGIVNLVGSYNDSQEFSYYNGNAYRPYLEWSYHTNMEQERTSVIYVYAEEGETIYFGSSANAQDVSSLQAIWGYDTEKDTYNVNETEFNDNLNDNLYGGDNAVGIAVTIPTEAGGMPYDPETAATAKYQVINEDNTINASSDTVYLFRVNKDTGTGHIASPAEERNGPNVDNSNNDGYDPLNFTAPVTGTYAFRFLSANHHSDGPSPAKADGNWSSGNNTNAVAAFDVTVYSDNDEQPKAQTGRVWSDMLFLNTGSLGNGTSMPGVYSNMYVLTDDGFEYKVDLNGIWTGGFVLYSNNRGFLWDPNDTYTNDKTSIYNLQSLNHSFYSKSDTNVGDLPIVNGGHTYINLVPTVEGVDKSHKVFFNRTENEKMLEAYTLTHKRVTTTDITGVELAEENGVTYEGSGPYTLNSGDGALANNSLGAGTEGFGGTFEITVSVPEGKLPPDQMAVKLDFSGYALDDDGTAIRDTEGKWQAEHNPNEQEQANVRMLLGSKIDDSTLGGYEYKYRLVWNGLDAYGNIVPPGDYNIVSVHSANGVIHVPLIDVERNDNGIKIECLNEIDYADLKDQELIDSNKDEWTVYYNNTPSAQYMVNAESGEKLADEKNHATGTSSEEGTMKYGNGGGTQRYGAGDNTALDIWADCYIKVKENITITVIDQPAIQATVSFVSEDGEDNLEGSGYAGSHDTYFNNVNDALITDSGDKKTPTPNKDNGKAGGDEYGNTIATSFTARIANNGTSRNSIIWTVTIPNPANDSPVFVKKLTTDEDIPLRSFFAFDDTAVLTDSESVDASHKGSIYKATGFTQDSGNADSVSFSAYDNISTTVTTTGGVIYGFVIDNLYAPGATATVTYGLEFDENSMADVSDDIHADSYEDYSNTVNNTTGSGE
;
A
#
# COMPACT_ATOMS: atom_id res chain seq x y z
N MET A 1 68.91 8.28 -8.21
CA MET A 1 68.94 6.82 -7.94
C MET A 1 67.67 6.35 -7.23
N ALA A 2 67.23 6.98 -6.14
CA ALA A 2 65.97 6.62 -5.46
C ALA A 2 64.68 6.82 -6.29
N VAL A 3 64.67 7.77 -7.24
CA VAL A 3 63.51 7.99 -8.15
C VAL A 3 63.42 6.93 -9.24
N MET A 4 64.55 6.38 -9.71
CA MET A 4 64.55 5.29 -10.69
C MET A 4 64.16 3.93 -10.08
N CYS A 5 64.43 3.70 -8.78
CA CYS A 5 63.95 2.50 -8.08
C CYS A 5 62.42 2.49 -7.88
N ARG A 6 61.78 3.66 -7.73
CA ARG A 6 60.32 3.74 -7.58
C ARG A 6 59.57 3.52 -8.90
N ILE A 7 60.14 3.97 -10.02
CA ILE A 7 59.56 3.75 -11.36
C ILE A 7 59.70 2.27 -11.78
N ALA A 8 60.81 1.60 -11.43
CA ALA A 8 60.99 0.18 -11.71
C ALA A 8 60.11 -0.72 -10.82
N ALA A 9 59.84 -0.34 -9.57
CA ALA A 9 58.91 -1.06 -8.70
C ALA A 9 57.45 -0.86 -9.12
N ALA A 10 57.06 0.34 -9.57
CA ALA A 10 55.73 0.58 -10.14
C ALA A 10 55.50 -0.20 -11.45
N ALA A 11 56.51 -0.27 -12.33
CA ALA A 11 56.43 -1.05 -13.56
C ALA A 11 56.39 -2.58 -13.32
N ALA A 12 57.06 -3.07 -12.28
CA ALA A 12 57.03 -4.49 -11.91
C ALA A 12 55.72 -4.89 -11.21
N VAL A 13 55.09 -3.98 -10.45
CA VAL A 13 53.77 -4.18 -9.85
C VAL A 13 52.67 -4.10 -10.92
N SER A 14 52.77 -3.16 -11.88
CA SER A 14 51.85 -3.13 -13.02
C SER A 14 52.02 -4.33 -13.97
N ALA A 15 53.23 -4.83 -14.19
CA ALA A 15 53.45 -6.02 -15.01
C ALA A 15 53.01 -7.32 -14.32
N ALA A 16 53.11 -7.41 -12.98
CA ALA A 16 52.62 -8.57 -12.23
C ALA A 16 51.09 -8.59 -12.07
N VAL A 17 50.44 -7.42 -12.06
CA VAL A 17 48.97 -7.28 -12.12
C VAL A 17 48.45 -7.54 -13.55
N LEU A 18 49.22 -7.25 -14.60
CA LEU A 18 48.82 -7.55 -15.98
C LEU A 18 48.97 -9.02 -16.41
N THR A 19 49.65 -9.89 -15.64
CA THR A 19 49.79 -11.32 -15.96
C THR A 19 48.95 -12.25 -15.08
N ALA A 20 48.00 -11.72 -14.32
CA ALA A 20 46.99 -12.50 -13.60
C ALA A 20 45.55 -12.12 -13.98
N ALA A 21 45.36 -11.18 -14.92
CA ALA A 21 44.11 -11.07 -15.68
C ALA A 21 44.09 -12.21 -16.72
N ALA A 22 43.95 -13.45 -16.25
CA ALA A 22 43.31 -14.45 -17.08
C ALA A 22 41.93 -13.88 -17.43
N LEU A 23 41.51 -14.03 -18.70
CA LEU A 23 40.15 -13.74 -19.13
C LEU A 23 39.18 -14.58 -18.28
N SER A 24 38.76 -14.08 -17.13
CA SER A 24 37.57 -14.58 -16.47
C SER A 24 36.41 -13.97 -17.22
N ALA A 25 35.81 -14.75 -18.11
CA ALA A 25 34.45 -14.50 -18.59
C ALA A 25 33.57 -14.39 -17.34
N SER A 26 33.19 -13.18 -16.94
CA SER A 26 32.29 -13.00 -15.81
C SER A 26 30.89 -13.36 -16.29
N ALA A 27 30.39 -14.53 -15.87
CA ALA A 27 29.02 -14.95 -16.10
C ALA A 27 28.03 -13.94 -15.48
N GLU A 28 26.98 -13.57 -16.23
CA GLU A 28 25.85 -12.82 -15.70
C GLU A 28 24.68 -13.79 -15.48
N GLY A 29 24.56 -14.29 -14.25
CA GLY A 29 23.49 -15.24 -13.89
C GLY A 29 23.46 -15.60 -12.42
N ILE A 30 22.98 -16.82 -12.09
CA ILE A 30 22.78 -17.27 -10.70
C ILE A 30 24.06 -17.20 -9.85
N VAL A 31 25.25 -17.29 -10.45
CA VAL A 31 26.53 -17.07 -9.74
C VAL A 31 26.55 -15.76 -8.95
N ASN A 32 25.90 -14.71 -9.45
CA ASN A 32 25.84 -13.41 -8.80
C ASN A 32 24.78 -13.36 -7.68
N LEU A 33 23.75 -14.20 -7.75
CA LEU A 33 22.80 -14.44 -6.65
C LEU A 33 23.40 -15.31 -5.53
N VAL A 34 24.44 -16.09 -5.80
CA VAL A 34 25.06 -16.93 -4.77
C VAL A 34 26.00 -16.11 -3.85
N GLY A 35 26.39 -14.90 -4.28
CA GLY A 35 27.31 -14.02 -3.58
C GLY A 35 28.78 -14.38 -3.78
N SER A 36 29.66 -13.37 -3.76
CA SER A 36 31.11 -13.55 -3.82
C SER A 36 31.61 -14.17 -2.50
N TYR A 37 32.32 -15.31 -2.60
CA TYR A 37 32.99 -15.98 -1.47
C TYR A 37 33.98 -15.07 -0.70
N ASN A 38 34.36 -13.90 -1.27
CA ASN A 38 35.43 -13.05 -0.75
C ASN A 38 35.00 -11.62 -0.33
N ASP A 39 33.84 -11.11 -0.76
CA ASP A 39 33.51 -9.69 -0.54
C ASP A 39 32.78 -9.40 0.77
N SER A 40 32.27 -10.42 1.48
CA SER A 40 31.91 -10.28 2.89
C SER A 40 32.99 -10.94 3.76
N GLN A 41 33.76 -10.14 4.50
CA GLN A 41 34.70 -10.66 5.50
C GLN A 41 33.99 -11.51 6.60
N GLU A 42 32.66 -11.42 6.64
CA GLU A 42 31.71 -12.15 7.47
C GLU A 42 31.53 -13.64 7.07
N PHE A 43 31.86 -14.04 5.82
CA PHE A 43 31.77 -15.44 5.38
C PHE A 43 32.63 -16.40 6.23
N SER A 44 33.67 -15.88 6.88
CA SER A 44 34.55 -16.63 7.77
C SER A 44 33.86 -17.15 9.04
N TYR A 45 32.73 -16.56 9.44
CA TYR A 45 31.98 -16.97 10.64
C TYR A 45 31.03 -18.15 10.38
N TYR A 46 30.54 -18.34 9.15
CA TYR A 46 29.48 -19.33 8.84
C TYR A 46 29.89 -20.57 8.03
N ASN A 47 31.20 -20.75 7.76
CA ASN A 47 31.84 -22.04 7.49
C ASN A 47 31.01 -23.02 6.61
N GLY A 48 30.55 -22.57 5.43
CA GLY A 48 29.89 -23.42 4.43
C GLY A 48 28.37 -23.58 4.55
N ASN A 49 27.63 -22.56 5.00
CA ASN A 49 26.16 -22.55 5.11
C ASN A 49 25.43 -21.60 4.13
N ALA A 50 26.12 -21.08 3.09
CA ALA A 50 25.43 -20.39 2.00
C ALA A 50 24.85 -21.40 1.01
N TYR A 51 23.62 -21.15 0.57
CA TYR A 51 22.88 -22.05 -0.31
C TYR A 51 22.43 -21.34 -1.57
N ARG A 52 22.18 -22.16 -2.57
CA ARG A 52 21.80 -21.73 -3.91
C ARG A 52 20.29 -21.45 -3.96
N PRO A 53 19.87 -20.23 -4.35
CA PRO A 53 18.51 -20.01 -4.80
C PRO A 53 18.37 -20.60 -6.21
N TYR A 54 17.38 -21.46 -6.41
CA TYR A 54 16.99 -21.98 -7.71
C TYR A 54 15.91 -21.06 -8.30
N LEU A 55 16.00 -20.76 -9.60
CA LEU A 55 14.98 -19.97 -10.29
C LEU A 55 13.77 -20.86 -10.64
N GLU A 56 12.56 -20.39 -10.33
CA GLU A 56 11.32 -21.09 -10.67
C GLU A 56 10.66 -20.53 -11.93
N TRP A 57 10.10 -21.46 -12.72
CA TRP A 57 9.29 -21.21 -13.90
C TRP A 57 8.15 -22.24 -13.99
N SER A 58 6.98 -21.88 -13.47
CA SER A 58 5.77 -22.71 -13.53
C SER A 58 4.49 -21.86 -13.46
N TYR A 59 3.36 -22.44 -13.87
CA TYR A 59 2.03 -21.82 -13.79
C TYR A 59 1.42 -21.85 -12.37
N HIS A 60 2.15 -22.38 -11.37
CA HIS A 60 1.67 -22.35 -10.01
C HIS A 60 1.64 -20.91 -9.50
N THR A 61 0.52 -20.55 -8.88
CA THR A 61 0.36 -19.22 -8.30
C THR A 61 0.80 -19.21 -6.85
N ASN A 62 1.64 -18.25 -6.47
CA ASN A 62 1.80 -17.82 -5.09
C ASN A 62 1.27 -16.41 -4.96
N MET A 63 0.38 -16.18 -4.00
CA MET A 63 -0.27 -14.88 -3.80
C MET A 63 -0.89 -14.32 -5.08
N GLU A 64 -1.65 -15.17 -5.77
CA GLU A 64 -2.35 -14.81 -7.02
C GLU A 64 -1.44 -14.48 -8.21
N GLN A 65 -0.12 -14.71 -8.10
CA GLN A 65 0.85 -14.45 -9.18
C GLN A 65 1.50 -15.74 -9.68
N GLU A 66 1.52 -15.93 -10.99
CA GLU A 66 2.22 -17.05 -11.64
C GLU A 66 3.73 -16.97 -11.37
N ARG A 67 4.36 -18.11 -11.05
CA ARG A 67 5.79 -18.21 -10.76
C ARG A 67 6.64 -18.19 -12.05
N THR A 68 6.59 -17.09 -12.80
CA THR A 68 7.25 -16.94 -14.11
C THR A 68 8.32 -15.84 -14.10
N SER A 69 9.56 -16.21 -13.74
CA SER A 69 10.67 -15.25 -13.73
C SER A 69 11.22 -14.97 -15.14
N VAL A 70 11.15 -13.73 -15.61
CA VAL A 70 11.69 -13.31 -16.92
C VAL A 70 13.01 -12.57 -16.74
N ILE A 71 14.06 -13.03 -17.43
CA ILE A 71 15.39 -12.42 -17.40
C ILE A 71 15.58 -11.52 -18.62
N TYR A 72 15.75 -10.23 -18.40
CA TYR A 72 15.96 -9.24 -19.46
C TYR A 72 17.44 -8.96 -19.68
N VAL A 73 17.81 -8.75 -20.94
CA VAL A 73 19.18 -8.52 -21.38
C VAL A 73 19.21 -7.40 -22.39
N TYR A 74 20.01 -6.36 -22.13
CA TYR A 74 20.27 -5.34 -23.13
C TYR A 74 21.48 -5.73 -23.97
N ALA A 75 21.33 -5.68 -25.30
CA ALA A 75 22.43 -5.86 -26.24
C ALA A 75 22.33 -4.88 -27.41
N GLU A 76 23.46 -4.52 -27.97
CA GLU A 76 23.55 -3.70 -29.17
C GLU A 76 23.55 -4.55 -30.44
N GLU A 77 23.05 -3.99 -31.55
CA GLU A 77 23.11 -4.66 -32.85
C GLU A 77 24.55 -5.10 -33.17
N GLY A 78 24.70 -6.38 -33.50
CA GLY A 78 26.00 -6.99 -33.79
C GLY A 78 26.73 -7.57 -32.58
N GLU A 79 26.31 -7.30 -31.34
CA GLU A 79 26.85 -8.01 -30.18
C GLU A 79 26.38 -9.48 -30.18
N THR A 80 27.21 -10.39 -29.65
CA THR A 80 26.84 -11.80 -29.51
C THR A 80 26.40 -12.08 -28.09
N ILE A 81 25.25 -12.72 -27.93
CA ILE A 81 24.70 -13.11 -26.63
C ILE A 81 24.94 -14.60 -26.42
N TYR A 82 25.70 -14.97 -25.39
CA TYR A 82 25.98 -16.36 -25.00
C TYR A 82 25.14 -16.74 -23.78
N PHE A 83 24.55 -17.93 -23.78
CA PHE A 83 23.66 -18.32 -22.69
C PHE A 83 23.59 -19.84 -22.48
N GLY A 84 23.16 -20.24 -21.28
CA GLY A 84 23.03 -21.64 -20.89
C GLY A 84 22.14 -21.85 -19.66
N SER A 85 21.72 -23.09 -19.45
CA SER A 85 20.85 -23.49 -18.34
C SER A 85 21.28 -24.83 -17.75
N SER A 86 21.09 -25.00 -16.44
CA SER A 86 21.23 -26.30 -15.78
C SER A 86 20.06 -27.24 -16.05
N ALA A 87 18.90 -26.72 -16.45
CA ALA A 87 17.70 -27.53 -16.67
C ALA A 87 17.68 -28.09 -18.10
N ASN A 88 17.51 -29.41 -18.23
CA ASN A 88 17.71 -30.16 -19.49
C ASN A 88 16.56 -31.11 -19.86
N ALA A 89 15.53 -31.27 -19.03
CA ALA A 89 14.41 -32.17 -19.29
C ALA A 89 13.11 -31.51 -18.84
N GLN A 90 12.48 -30.70 -19.70
CA GLN A 90 11.33 -29.88 -19.33
C GLN A 90 10.01 -30.64 -19.36
N ASP A 91 9.11 -30.24 -18.45
CA ASP A 91 7.70 -30.62 -18.47
C ASP A 91 6.93 -29.75 -19.47
N VAL A 92 5.83 -30.30 -20.00
CA VAL A 92 4.95 -29.60 -20.93
C VAL A 92 4.37 -28.33 -20.31
N SER A 93 4.11 -28.34 -19.00
CA SER A 93 3.54 -27.20 -18.29
C SER A 93 4.47 -25.97 -18.25
N SER A 94 5.78 -26.17 -18.06
CA SER A 94 6.76 -25.07 -18.10
C SER A 94 6.89 -24.46 -19.50
N LEU A 95 6.72 -25.25 -20.56
CA LEU A 95 6.63 -24.72 -21.92
C LEU A 95 5.34 -23.95 -22.15
N GLN A 96 4.20 -24.44 -21.65
CA GLN A 96 2.90 -23.79 -21.83
C GLN A 96 2.82 -22.45 -21.08
N ALA A 97 3.46 -22.34 -19.91
CA ALA A 97 3.53 -21.10 -19.13
C ALA A 97 4.18 -19.92 -19.89
N ILE A 98 4.89 -20.16 -21.00
CA ILE A 98 5.39 -19.09 -21.88
C ILE A 98 4.25 -18.22 -22.42
N TRP A 99 3.06 -18.78 -22.62
CA TRP A 99 1.92 -18.06 -23.23
C TRP A 99 0.84 -17.69 -22.22
N GLY A 100 1.08 -17.88 -20.92
CA GLY A 100 0.13 -17.62 -19.86
C GLY A 100 -1.03 -18.64 -19.80
N TYR A 101 -1.76 -18.59 -18.70
CA TYR A 101 -2.90 -19.46 -18.42
C TYR A 101 -4.18 -18.63 -18.26
N ASP A 102 -5.25 -19.06 -18.92
CA ASP A 102 -6.56 -18.41 -18.81
C ASP A 102 -7.31 -19.01 -17.61
N THR A 103 -7.30 -18.28 -16.50
CA THR A 103 -7.93 -18.68 -15.24
C THR A 103 -9.46 -18.77 -15.33
N GLU A 104 -10.10 -18.00 -16.20
CA GLU A 104 -11.56 -18.07 -16.41
C GLU A 104 -11.96 -19.31 -17.19
N LYS A 105 -11.10 -19.73 -18.13
CA LYS A 105 -11.36 -20.88 -19.00
C LYS A 105 -10.79 -22.20 -18.47
N ASP A 106 -9.96 -22.16 -17.42
CA ASP A 106 -9.19 -23.32 -16.93
C ASP A 106 -8.41 -24.00 -18.07
N THR A 107 -7.80 -23.19 -18.93
CA THR A 107 -7.07 -23.65 -20.11
C THR A 107 -5.88 -22.76 -20.42
N TYR A 108 -4.79 -23.34 -20.91
CA TYR A 108 -3.70 -22.57 -21.49
C TYR A 108 -4.16 -21.77 -22.72
N ASN A 109 -3.61 -20.56 -22.90
CA ASN A 109 -3.89 -19.70 -24.05
C ASN A 109 -3.52 -20.37 -25.39
N VAL A 110 -2.67 -21.39 -25.35
CA VAL A 110 -2.38 -22.30 -26.47
C VAL A 110 -2.84 -23.71 -26.10
N ASN A 111 -3.79 -24.26 -26.86
CA ASN A 111 -4.35 -25.59 -26.59
C ASN A 111 -3.28 -26.68 -26.78
N GLU A 112 -3.13 -27.57 -25.79
CA GLU A 112 -2.23 -28.74 -25.83
C GLU A 112 -2.39 -29.57 -27.11
N THR A 113 -3.58 -29.63 -27.69
CA THR A 113 -3.86 -30.36 -28.93
C THR A 113 -3.28 -29.64 -30.15
N GLU A 114 -3.36 -28.31 -30.23
CA GLU A 114 -2.75 -27.52 -31.31
C GLU A 114 -1.22 -27.45 -31.16
N PHE A 115 -0.72 -27.50 -29.93
CA PHE A 115 0.70 -27.65 -29.63
C PHE A 115 1.21 -29.03 -30.09
N ASN A 116 0.56 -30.12 -29.67
CA ASN A 116 0.95 -31.50 -30.00
C ASN A 116 0.73 -31.91 -31.47
N ASP A 117 -0.32 -31.41 -32.13
CA ASP A 117 -0.63 -31.76 -33.54
C ASP A 117 0.38 -31.14 -34.54
N ASN A 118 1.11 -30.09 -34.14
CA ASN A 118 2.18 -29.48 -34.94
C ASN A 118 3.59 -30.02 -34.60
N LEU A 119 3.69 -31.01 -33.71
CA LEU A 119 4.90 -31.41 -33.02
C LEU A 119 5.38 -32.81 -33.47
N ASN A 120 5.99 -32.89 -34.65
CA ASN A 120 6.75 -34.09 -35.05
C ASN A 120 8.16 -34.17 -34.38
N ASP A 121 8.48 -33.24 -33.47
CA ASP A 121 9.85 -32.92 -33.07
C ASP A 121 9.99 -32.82 -31.52
N ASN A 122 9.79 -33.92 -30.78
CA ASN A 122 10.03 -34.09 -29.32
C ASN A 122 10.60 -32.84 -28.59
N LEU A 123 9.77 -31.85 -28.26
CA LEU A 123 10.23 -30.56 -27.68
C LEU A 123 10.44 -30.62 -26.17
N TYR A 124 9.84 -31.61 -25.52
CA TYR A 124 9.84 -31.81 -24.08
C TYR A 124 10.24 -33.26 -23.75
N GLY A 125 10.78 -33.47 -22.55
CA GLY A 125 11.27 -34.77 -22.10
C GLY A 125 12.56 -35.27 -22.80
N GLY A 126 13.52 -35.75 -22.01
CA GLY A 126 14.78 -36.32 -22.50
C GLY A 126 15.95 -35.32 -22.55
N ASP A 127 17.16 -35.81 -22.85
CA ASP A 127 18.43 -35.08 -22.70
C ASP A 127 18.69 -33.98 -23.78
N ASN A 128 17.71 -33.69 -24.64
CA ASN A 128 17.78 -32.69 -25.73
C ASN A 128 16.44 -31.92 -25.88
N ALA A 129 15.84 -31.55 -24.75
CA ALA A 129 14.59 -30.78 -24.72
C ALA A 129 14.85 -29.26 -24.92
N VAL A 130 13.81 -28.53 -25.29
CA VAL A 130 13.82 -27.06 -25.23
C VAL A 130 14.00 -26.68 -23.76
N GLY A 131 15.01 -25.88 -23.42
CA GLY A 131 15.27 -25.45 -22.04
C GLY A 131 15.23 -23.93 -21.84
N ILE A 132 15.24 -23.17 -22.93
CA ILE A 132 15.33 -21.71 -22.91
C ILE A 132 14.41 -21.16 -24.01
N ALA A 133 13.59 -20.17 -23.67
CA ALA A 133 12.78 -19.44 -24.63
C ALA A 133 13.17 -17.97 -24.65
N VAL A 134 13.25 -17.37 -25.84
CA VAL A 134 13.70 -16.00 -26.03
C VAL A 134 12.69 -15.23 -26.88
N THR A 135 12.31 -14.03 -26.42
CA THR A 135 11.66 -13.02 -27.25
C THR A 135 12.58 -11.82 -27.41
N ILE A 136 12.52 -11.18 -28.58
CA ILE A 136 13.53 -10.19 -28.99
C ILE A 136 12.86 -8.87 -29.39
N PRO A 137 13.57 -7.75 -29.33
CA PRO A 137 13.04 -6.47 -29.75
C PRO A 137 12.95 -6.41 -31.29
N THR A 138 12.02 -5.61 -31.81
CA THR A 138 11.84 -5.44 -33.27
C THR A 138 12.36 -4.13 -33.82
N GLU A 139 12.66 -3.18 -32.95
CA GLU A 139 13.17 -1.87 -33.28
C GLU A 139 14.25 -1.44 -32.29
N ALA A 140 15.09 -0.50 -32.71
CA ALA A 140 16.20 -0.01 -31.91
C ALA A 140 15.69 0.64 -30.60
N GLY A 141 16.20 0.19 -29.46
CA GLY A 141 15.77 0.63 -28.13
C GLY A 141 14.45 0.02 -27.66
N GLY A 142 13.85 -0.89 -28.44
CA GLY A 142 12.58 -1.51 -28.10
C GLY A 142 12.67 -2.54 -26.97
N MET A 143 11.52 -2.81 -26.34
CA MET A 143 11.30 -3.94 -25.44
C MET A 143 10.92 -5.20 -26.25
N PRO A 144 11.17 -6.41 -25.72
CA PRO A 144 10.78 -7.63 -26.39
C PRO A 144 9.26 -7.78 -26.33
N TYR A 145 8.70 -8.44 -27.35
CA TYR A 145 7.30 -8.81 -27.35
C TYR A 145 6.96 -9.76 -26.17
N ASP A 146 5.81 -9.53 -25.55
CA ASP A 146 5.25 -10.36 -24.49
C ASP A 146 4.29 -11.43 -25.06
N PRO A 147 4.63 -12.73 -24.94
CA PRO A 147 3.83 -13.83 -25.44
C PRO A 147 2.49 -14.08 -24.70
N GLU A 148 2.31 -13.59 -23.48
CA GLU A 148 1.08 -13.85 -22.69
C GLU A 148 -0.11 -13.02 -23.19
N THR A 149 0.15 -11.82 -23.68
CA THR A 149 -0.87 -10.87 -24.15
C THR A 149 -1.23 -11.03 -25.63
N ALA A 150 -0.68 -12.05 -26.30
CA ALA A 150 -0.70 -12.16 -27.75
C ALA A 150 -1.75 -13.13 -28.30
N ALA A 151 -2.63 -12.61 -29.17
CA ALA A 151 -3.70 -13.42 -29.78
C ALA A 151 -3.22 -14.54 -30.73
N THR A 152 -1.99 -14.47 -31.26
CA THR A 152 -1.41 -15.46 -32.19
C THR A 152 0.11 -15.56 -32.06
N ALA A 153 0.61 -16.13 -30.96
CA ALA A 153 2.04 -16.36 -30.80
C ALA A 153 2.53 -17.51 -31.69
N LYS A 154 3.60 -17.28 -32.46
CA LYS A 154 4.34 -18.32 -33.20
C LYS A 154 5.54 -18.76 -32.37
N TYR A 155 6.08 -19.94 -32.68
CA TYR A 155 7.36 -20.38 -32.15
C TYR A 155 8.28 -20.86 -33.28
N GLN A 156 9.58 -20.71 -33.07
CA GLN A 156 10.64 -21.27 -33.91
C GLN A 156 11.64 -22.03 -33.05
N VAL A 157 11.91 -23.27 -33.40
CA VAL A 157 12.89 -24.11 -32.69
C VAL A 157 14.25 -23.95 -33.35
N ILE A 158 15.25 -23.59 -32.54
CA ILE A 158 16.63 -23.37 -32.97
C ILE A 158 17.46 -24.59 -32.61
N ASN A 159 18.08 -25.20 -33.62
CA ASN A 159 18.81 -26.47 -33.49
C ASN A 159 20.31 -26.31 -33.64
N GLU A 160 20.77 -25.54 -34.64
CA GLU A 160 22.19 -25.41 -34.99
C GLU A 160 22.52 -24.08 -35.73
N ASP A 161 21.49 -23.32 -36.18
CA ASP A 161 21.62 -22.05 -36.89
C ASP A 161 21.49 -20.86 -35.91
N ASN A 162 22.63 -20.29 -35.51
CA ASN A 162 22.73 -19.14 -34.58
C ASN A 162 22.18 -17.81 -35.14
N THR A 163 21.34 -17.84 -36.17
CA THR A 163 20.74 -16.67 -36.82
C THR A 163 19.25 -16.58 -36.52
N ILE A 164 18.88 -15.67 -35.62
CA ILE A 164 17.49 -15.27 -35.38
C ILE A 164 17.20 -13.94 -36.09
N ASN A 165 15.95 -13.70 -36.47
CA ASN A 165 15.54 -12.43 -37.10
C ASN A 165 14.56 -11.69 -36.19
N ALA A 166 14.71 -10.37 -36.03
CA ALA A 166 13.73 -9.55 -35.32
C ALA A 166 12.27 -9.85 -35.75
N SER A 167 11.43 -10.27 -34.81
CA SER A 167 10.02 -10.62 -35.06
C SER A 167 9.15 -10.27 -33.86
N SER A 168 7.98 -9.67 -34.11
CA SER A 168 7.06 -9.17 -33.07
C SER A 168 6.00 -10.19 -32.64
N ASP A 169 6.06 -11.42 -33.15
CA ASP A 169 5.06 -12.46 -32.89
C ASP A 169 5.67 -13.85 -32.67
N THR A 170 7.00 -13.94 -32.53
CA THR A 170 7.73 -15.21 -32.54
C THR A 170 8.53 -15.41 -31.26
N VAL A 171 8.33 -16.56 -30.62
CA VAL A 171 9.16 -17.06 -29.53
C VAL A 171 10.24 -18.00 -30.08
N TYR A 172 11.50 -17.73 -29.77
CA TYR A 172 12.63 -18.57 -30.15
C TYR A 172 12.92 -19.61 -29.07
N LEU A 173 12.81 -20.89 -29.42
CA LEU A 173 12.97 -22.02 -28.50
C LEU A 173 14.34 -22.67 -28.74
N PHE A 174 15.20 -22.66 -27.72
CA PHE A 174 16.54 -23.23 -27.77
C PHE A 174 16.61 -24.53 -26.99
N ARG A 175 17.25 -25.53 -27.59
CA ARG A 175 17.48 -26.84 -26.97
C ARG A 175 18.73 -26.82 -26.09
N VAL A 176 18.60 -27.35 -24.87
CA VAL A 176 19.71 -27.56 -23.94
C VAL A 176 20.06 -29.04 -23.98
N ASN A 177 21.27 -29.36 -24.42
CA ASN A 177 21.66 -30.73 -24.72
C ASN A 177 22.69 -31.24 -23.71
N LYS A 178 22.25 -32.15 -22.84
CA LYS A 178 23.10 -32.73 -21.79
C LYS A 178 24.13 -33.72 -22.34
N ASP A 179 23.79 -34.44 -23.41
CA ASP A 179 24.66 -35.47 -23.99
C ASP A 179 25.88 -34.88 -24.69
N THR A 180 25.69 -33.74 -25.36
CA THR A 180 26.76 -33.00 -26.06
C THR A 180 27.39 -31.91 -25.17
N GLY A 181 26.68 -31.44 -24.15
CA GLY A 181 27.08 -30.33 -23.28
C GLY A 181 26.60 -28.96 -23.77
N THR A 182 26.14 -28.85 -25.01
CA THR A 182 25.75 -27.56 -25.61
C THR A 182 24.55 -26.93 -24.88
N GLY A 183 24.73 -25.70 -24.42
CA GLY A 183 23.79 -24.94 -23.62
C GLY A 183 23.60 -25.45 -22.19
N HIS A 184 24.23 -26.56 -21.81
CA HIS A 184 24.02 -27.19 -20.50
C HIS A 184 25.10 -26.76 -19.51
N ILE A 185 24.68 -26.12 -18.42
CA ILE A 185 25.53 -25.85 -17.27
C ILE A 185 25.43 -27.06 -16.35
N ALA A 186 26.50 -27.84 -16.24
CA ALA A 186 26.48 -29.12 -15.51
C ALA A 186 26.97 -29.00 -14.06
N SER A 187 27.69 -27.93 -13.71
CA SER A 187 28.25 -27.76 -12.36
C SER A 187 28.44 -26.30 -11.92
N PRO A 188 28.55 -26.03 -10.61
CA PRO A 188 28.91 -24.70 -10.12
C PRO A 188 30.28 -24.21 -10.60
N ALA A 189 31.17 -25.12 -11.02
CA ALA A 189 32.47 -24.74 -11.58
C ALA A 189 32.31 -24.15 -12.97
N GLU A 190 31.52 -24.79 -13.84
CA GLU A 190 31.21 -24.28 -15.18
C GLU A 190 30.45 -22.95 -15.10
N GLU A 191 29.48 -22.85 -14.19
CA GLU A 191 28.75 -21.59 -13.93
C GLU A 191 29.70 -20.45 -13.52
N ARG A 192 30.61 -20.69 -12.57
CA ARG A 192 31.59 -19.67 -12.11
C ARG A 192 32.56 -19.23 -13.20
N ASN A 193 32.90 -20.14 -14.10
CA ASN A 193 33.81 -19.83 -15.20
C ASN A 193 33.08 -19.14 -16.35
N GLY A 194 31.76 -19.28 -16.49
CA GLY A 194 30.97 -18.68 -17.56
C GLY A 194 31.13 -19.39 -18.91
N PRO A 195 30.75 -18.75 -20.03
CA PRO A 195 30.73 -19.40 -21.34
C PRO A 195 32.14 -19.68 -21.85
N ASN A 196 32.33 -20.84 -22.47
CA ASN A 196 33.55 -21.17 -23.21
C ASN A 196 33.49 -20.58 -24.63
N VAL A 197 33.84 -19.30 -24.76
CA VAL A 197 33.90 -18.59 -26.05
C VAL A 197 35.22 -18.90 -26.77
N ASP A 198 35.17 -19.36 -28.02
CA ASP A 198 36.36 -19.61 -28.87
C ASP A 198 37.47 -20.48 -28.24
N ASN A 199 37.12 -21.38 -27.32
CA ASN A 199 38.08 -22.17 -26.52
C ASN A 199 39.02 -21.33 -25.64
N SER A 200 38.64 -20.09 -25.30
CA SER A 200 39.40 -19.23 -24.40
C SER A 200 39.24 -19.62 -22.93
N ASN A 201 38.19 -20.40 -22.60
CA ASN A 201 37.82 -20.75 -21.24
C ASN A 201 37.34 -22.21 -21.14
N ASN A 202 38.29 -23.15 -21.22
CA ASN A 202 38.00 -24.59 -21.27
C ASN A 202 37.35 -25.16 -20.00
N ASP A 203 37.34 -24.41 -18.89
CA ASP A 203 36.68 -24.80 -17.64
C ASP A 203 35.24 -24.23 -17.55
N GLY A 204 34.79 -23.47 -18.56
CA GLY A 204 33.42 -22.97 -18.73
C GLY A 204 32.50 -23.94 -19.47
N TYR A 205 31.21 -23.63 -19.51
CA TYR A 205 30.21 -24.43 -20.24
C TYR A 205 30.22 -24.14 -21.75
N ASP A 206 29.76 -25.09 -22.57
CA ASP A 206 29.58 -24.88 -24.02
C ASP A 206 28.29 -24.08 -24.27
N PRO A 207 28.34 -22.82 -24.72
CA PRO A 207 27.18 -21.94 -24.71
C PRO A 207 26.32 -22.02 -25.98
N LEU A 208 25.01 -21.81 -25.83
CA LEU A 208 24.15 -21.39 -26.93
C LEU A 208 24.43 -19.92 -27.24
N ASN A 209 24.21 -19.49 -28.49
CA ASN A 209 24.40 -18.09 -28.86
C ASN A 209 23.59 -17.64 -30.08
N PHE A 210 23.39 -16.33 -30.17
CA PHE A 210 23.00 -15.64 -31.40
C PHE A 210 23.57 -14.22 -31.41
N THR A 211 23.69 -13.62 -32.59
CA THR A 211 24.04 -12.21 -32.75
C THR A 211 22.79 -11.35 -32.66
N ALA A 212 22.81 -10.33 -31.80
CA ALA A 212 21.72 -9.38 -31.61
C ALA A 212 21.37 -8.68 -32.95
N PRO A 213 20.17 -8.93 -33.52
CA PRO A 213 19.80 -8.34 -34.81
C PRO A 213 19.45 -6.85 -34.74
N VAL A 214 19.10 -6.34 -33.56
CA VAL A 214 18.81 -4.92 -33.31
C VAL A 214 19.25 -4.53 -31.91
N THR A 215 19.64 -3.27 -31.69
CA THR A 215 19.91 -2.77 -30.34
C THR A 215 18.63 -2.73 -29.52
N GLY A 216 18.61 -3.27 -28.30
CA GLY A 216 17.43 -3.21 -27.43
C GLY A 216 17.43 -4.27 -26.34
N THR A 217 16.24 -4.53 -25.80
CA THR A 217 16.02 -5.47 -24.70
C THR A 217 15.51 -6.81 -25.20
N TYR A 218 16.15 -7.89 -24.76
CA TYR A 218 15.82 -9.28 -25.06
C TYR A 218 15.28 -9.93 -23.77
N ALA A 219 14.25 -10.78 -23.88
CA ALA A 219 13.67 -11.50 -22.74
C ALA A 219 13.97 -12.99 -22.84
N PHE A 220 14.65 -13.52 -21.82
CA PHE A 220 15.00 -14.92 -21.65
C PHE A 220 14.12 -15.56 -20.58
N ARG A 221 13.63 -16.75 -20.86
CA ARG A 221 12.84 -17.60 -19.96
C ARG A 221 13.58 -18.91 -19.81
N PHE A 222 14.03 -19.20 -18.59
CA PHE A 222 14.71 -20.45 -18.26
C PHE A 222 13.71 -21.43 -17.70
N LEU A 223 13.45 -22.51 -18.43
CA LEU A 223 12.34 -23.41 -18.13
C LEU A 223 12.74 -24.42 -17.04
N SER A 224 11.82 -24.69 -16.11
CA SER A 224 11.99 -25.67 -15.01
C SER A 224 11.67 -27.10 -15.43
N ALA A 225 12.54 -28.05 -15.05
CA ALA A 225 12.49 -29.42 -15.58
C ALA A 225 11.17 -30.18 -15.25
N ASN A 226 10.60 -29.98 -14.06
CA ASN A 226 9.36 -30.63 -13.63
C ASN A 226 8.82 -29.93 -12.39
N HIS A 227 7.58 -29.43 -12.37
CA HIS A 227 7.01 -28.93 -11.12
C HIS A 227 6.25 -30.06 -10.40
N HIS A 228 6.93 -30.77 -9.50
CA HIS A 228 6.24 -31.53 -8.44
C HIS A 228 6.09 -30.65 -7.20
N SER A 229 5.05 -30.90 -6.39
CA SER A 229 4.77 -30.21 -5.12
C SER A 229 5.93 -30.19 -4.11
N ASP A 230 6.96 -31.01 -4.34
CA ASP A 230 8.14 -31.09 -3.51
C ASP A 230 9.20 -30.15 -4.12
N GLY A 231 9.52 -29.03 -3.47
CA GLY A 231 10.54 -28.08 -3.95
C GLY A 231 11.91 -28.71 -4.26
N PRO A 232 12.86 -27.97 -4.88
CA PRO A 232 14.18 -28.49 -5.22
C PRO A 232 14.92 -29.02 -3.98
N SER A 233 15.86 -29.94 -4.19
CA SER A 233 16.75 -30.37 -3.11
C SER A 233 17.75 -29.25 -2.76
N PRO A 234 17.86 -28.83 -1.49
CA PRO A 234 18.81 -27.80 -1.10
C PRO A 234 20.25 -28.15 -1.46
N ALA A 235 20.96 -27.21 -2.08
CA ALA A 235 22.37 -27.34 -2.40
C ALA A 235 23.17 -26.14 -1.87
N LYS A 236 24.37 -26.40 -1.35
CA LYS A 236 25.31 -25.33 -1.01
C LYS A 236 25.69 -24.55 -2.25
N ALA A 237 25.98 -23.28 -2.06
CA ALA A 237 26.50 -22.35 -3.07
C ALA A 237 27.54 -22.97 -4.02
N ASP A 238 28.55 -23.63 -3.44
CA ASP A 238 29.68 -24.25 -4.13
C ASP A 238 29.51 -25.76 -4.40
N GLY A 239 28.43 -26.35 -3.87
CA GLY A 239 28.13 -27.77 -3.99
C GLY A 239 27.43 -28.11 -5.29
N ASN A 240 27.72 -29.29 -5.83
CA ASN A 240 26.98 -29.81 -7.00
C ASN A 240 25.49 -29.93 -6.65
N TRP A 241 24.61 -29.47 -7.54
CA TRP A 241 23.19 -29.78 -7.48
C TRP A 241 22.95 -31.25 -7.85
N SER A 242 21.86 -31.84 -7.35
CA SER A 242 21.55 -33.24 -7.60
C SER A 242 21.23 -33.50 -9.08
N SER A 243 22.06 -34.29 -9.76
CA SER A 243 21.80 -34.74 -11.13
C SER A 243 20.74 -35.86 -11.15
N GLY A 244 19.49 -35.54 -11.50
CA GLY A 244 18.39 -36.50 -11.63
C GLY A 244 17.02 -35.81 -11.64
N ASN A 245 15.95 -36.59 -11.89
CA ASN A 245 14.52 -36.19 -12.05
C ASN A 245 13.88 -35.37 -10.90
N ASN A 246 14.67 -34.80 -9.97
CA ASN A 246 14.25 -33.97 -8.84
C ASN A 246 14.85 -32.55 -8.92
N THR A 247 15.18 -32.05 -10.11
CA THR A 247 15.59 -30.65 -10.33
C THR A 247 14.38 -29.84 -10.78
N ASN A 248 13.43 -29.64 -9.88
CA ASN A 248 12.14 -29.01 -10.18
C ASN A 248 12.24 -27.49 -10.51
N ALA A 249 13.47 -26.97 -10.57
CA ALA A 249 13.81 -25.57 -10.75
C ALA A 249 15.18 -25.44 -11.45
N VAL A 250 15.52 -24.24 -11.91
CA VAL A 250 16.77 -23.94 -12.61
C VAL A 250 17.86 -23.62 -11.58
N ALA A 251 18.84 -24.52 -11.43
CA ALA A 251 19.95 -24.38 -10.50
C ALA A 251 20.98 -23.35 -10.95
N ALA A 252 21.24 -23.25 -12.25
CA ALA A 252 22.13 -22.27 -12.85
C ALA A 252 21.55 -21.79 -14.17
N PHE A 253 21.61 -20.48 -14.40
CA PHE A 253 21.48 -19.88 -15.72
C PHE A 253 22.62 -18.89 -15.91
N ASP A 254 22.97 -18.60 -17.16
CA ASP A 254 23.88 -17.54 -17.55
C ASP A 254 23.39 -16.91 -18.85
N VAL A 255 23.48 -15.58 -18.94
CA VAL A 255 23.37 -14.83 -20.19
C VAL A 255 24.45 -13.76 -20.22
N THR A 256 25.50 -13.94 -21.02
CA THR A 256 26.60 -12.98 -21.12
C THR A 256 26.64 -12.33 -22.50
N VAL A 257 26.68 -10.99 -22.55
CA VAL A 257 26.81 -10.22 -23.79
C VAL A 257 28.28 -10.00 -24.12
N TYR A 258 28.68 -10.24 -25.36
CA TYR A 258 30.04 -10.03 -25.86
C TYR A 258 30.07 -8.97 -26.96
N SER A 259 31.00 -8.02 -26.85
CA SER A 259 31.27 -7.04 -27.90
C SER A 259 32.00 -7.70 -29.07
N ASP A 260 31.49 -7.52 -30.29
CA ASP A 260 32.09 -8.05 -31.54
C ASP A 260 33.04 -7.05 -32.23
N ASN A 261 33.26 -5.88 -31.62
CA ASN A 261 33.97 -4.74 -32.23
C ASN A 261 35.47 -4.61 -31.88
N ASP A 262 36.00 -5.46 -30.98
CA ASP A 262 37.41 -5.44 -30.62
C ASP A 262 38.16 -6.59 -31.29
N GLU A 263 39.46 -6.44 -31.54
CA GLU A 263 40.34 -7.54 -32.03
C GLU A 263 40.34 -8.77 -31.07
N GLN A 264 39.66 -8.68 -29.92
CA GLN A 264 39.36 -9.74 -28.96
C GLN A 264 37.93 -9.55 -28.39
N PRO A 265 37.04 -10.56 -28.50
CA PRO A 265 35.71 -10.52 -27.88
C PRO A 265 35.80 -10.32 -26.36
N LYS A 266 34.95 -9.46 -25.80
CA LYS A 266 34.94 -9.15 -24.35
C LYS A 266 33.53 -9.16 -23.78
N ALA A 267 33.36 -9.85 -22.66
CA ALA A 267 32.15 -9.84 -21.85
C ALA A 267 31.81 -8.42 -21.38
N GLN A 268 30.55 -8.03 -21.53
CA GLN A 268 29.96 -6.78 -21.05
C GLN A 268 29.16 -7.09 -19.79
N THR A 269 29.53 -6.48 -18.66
CA THR A 269 28.85 -6.68 -17.37
C THR A 269 27.74 -5.65 -17.14
N GLY A 270 26.75 -5.99 -16.32
CA GLY A 270 25.66 -5.09 -15.92
C GLY A 270 24.61 -4.89 -17.00
N ARG A 271 24.39 -5.92 -17.83
CA ARG A 271 23.40 -5.94 -18.92
C ARG A 271 22.16 -6.76 -18.59
N VAL A 272 22.22 -7.61 -17.56
CA VAL A 272 21.18 -8.57 -17.21
C VAL A 272 20.41 -8.13 -15.97
N TRP A 273 19.08 -8.10 -16.07
CA TRP A 273 18.17 -7.72 -14.99
C TRP A 273 16.86 -8.51 -15.01
N SER A 274 16.08 -8.41 -13.95
CA SER A 274 14.69 -8.87 -13.89
C SER A 274 13.81 -7.81 -13.22
N ASP A 275 12.51 -7.80 -13.53
CA ASP A 275 11.52 -7.03 -12.74
C ASP A 275 11.17 -7.78 -11.44
N MET A 276 11.18 -9.11 -11.48
CA MET A 276 10.78 -9.99 -10.38
C MET A 276 11.49 -11.33 -10.44
N LEU A 277 11.81 -11.90 -9.28
CA LEU A 277 12.43 -13.22 -9.16
C LEU A 277 11.63 -14.11 -8.22
N PHE A 278 11.16 -15.23 -8.75
CA PHE A 278 10.67 -16.37 -7.98
C PHE A 278 11.82 -17.34 -7.75
N LEU A 279 12.20 -17.49 -6.48
CA LEU A 279 13.37 -18.23 -6.07
C LEU A 279 12.98 -19.30 -5.04
N ASN A 280 13.67 -20.43 -5.07
CA ASN A 280 13.45 -21.52 -4.12
C ASN A 280 14.77 -22.15 -3.71
N THR A 281 15.05 -22.24 -2.42
CA THR A 281 16.26 -22.85 -1.86
C THR A 281 16.07 -24.32 -1.45
N GLY A 282 14.84 -24.81 -1.51
CA GLY A 282 14.43 -26.16 -1.15
C GLY A 282 14.18 -26.37 0.35
N SER A 283 13.55 -27.50 0.69
CA SER A 283 13.32 -27.89 2.09
C SER A 283 14.33 -28.93 2.58
N LEU A 284 14.92 -28.70 3.77
CA LEU A 284 15.87 -29.65 4.40
C LEU A 284 15.19 -30.72 5.28
N GLY A 285 13.86 -30.74 5.36
CA GLY A 285 13.14 -31.62 6.27
C GLY A 285 13.43 -31.33 7.76
N ASN A 286 12.80 -32.10 8.65
CA ASN A 286 12.69 -31.84 10.09
C ASN A 286 14.05 -31.72 10.85
N GLY A 287 14.67 -30.54 10.82
CA GLY A 287 15.42 -30.00 11.96
C GLY A 287 16.94 -29.84 11.83
N THR A 288 17.52 -29.62 10.64
CA THR A 288 18.93 -29.22 10.52
C THR A 288 19.13 -28.08 9.52
N SER A 289 19.48 -26.90 10.04
CA SER A 289 20.11 -25.74 9.38
C SER A 289 19.52 -25.28 8.04
N MET A 290 18.49 -24.42 8.03
CA MET A 290 17.94 -23.88 6.78
C MET A 290 18.94 -23.04 5.96
N PRO A 291 18.76 -23.03 4.62
CA PRO A 291 19.69 -22.43 3.66
C PRO A 291 19.72 -20.90 3.71
N GLY A 292 20.81 -20.29 4.15
CA GLY A 292 20.99 -18.84 4.06
C GLY A 292 21.33 -18.40 2.64
N VAL A 293 20.64 -17.39 2.13
CA VAL A 293 20.83 -16.74 0.83
C VAL A 293 21.61 -15.44 1.00
N TYR A 294 22.72 -15.29 0.27
CA TYR A 294 23.65 -14.15 0.35
C TYR A 294 23.72 -13.36 -0.96
N SER A 295 22.62 -13.33 -1.72
CA SER A 295 22.52 -12.60 -2.98
C SER A 295 22.83 -11.13 -2.77
N ASN A 296 23.65 -10.58 -3.67
CA ASN A 296 23.78 -9.15 -3.87
C ASN A 296 23.06 -8.79 -5.17
N MET A 297 22.12 -7.85 -5.11
CA MET A 297 21.38 -7.38 -6.27
C MET A 297 21.46 -5.87 -6.35
N TYR A 298 21.31 -5.34 -7.56
CA TYR A 298 21.44 -3.91 -7.82
C TYR A 298 20.13 -3.38 -8.38
N VAL A 299 19.41 -2.58 -7.61
CA VAL A 299 18.15 -1.98 -8.05
C VAL A 299 18.46 -0.65 -8.74
N LEU A 300 18.08 -0.52 -10.00
CA LEU A 300 18.15 0.73 -10.75
C LEU A 300 16.75 1.34 -10.88
N THR A 301 16.59 2.56 -10.37
CA THR A 301 15.39 3.37 -10.55
C THR A 301 15.42 4.08 -11.91
N ASP A 302 14.25 4.41 -12.45
CA ASP A 302 14.15 5.15 -13.71
C ASP A 302 14.66 6.60 -13.56
N ASP A 303 14.64 7.18 -12.36
CA ASP A 303 15.19 8.51 -12.11
C ASP A 303 16.73 8.52 -11.96
N GLY A 304 17.39 7.34 -11.94
CA GLY A 304 18.84 7.20 -12.06
C GLY A 304 19.60 6.95 -10.75
N PHE A 305 18.91 6.40 -9.75
CA PHE A 305 19.52 5.89 -8.52
C PHE A 305 19.80 4.39 -8.62
N GLU A 306 20.91 3.96 -8.04
CA GLU A 306 21.33 2.58 -7.97
C GLU A 306 21.56 2.18 -6.52
N TYR A 307 20.89 1.13 -6.08
CA TYR A 307 20.99 0.59 -4.72
C TYR A 307 21.53 -0.83 -4.74
N LYS A 308 22.45 -1.14 -3.84
CA LYS A 308 22.88 -2.50 -3.58
C LYS A 308 22.03 -3.09 -2.47
N VAL A 309 21.29 -4.15 -2.77
CA VAL A 309 20.53 -4.94 -1.81
C VAL A 309 21.32 -6.20 -1.49
N ASP A 310 21.76 -6.33 -0.23
CA ASP A 310 22.45 -7.51 0.29
C ASP A 310 21.51 -8.27 1.23
N LEU A 311 21.10 -9.46 0.80
CA LEU A 311 20.23 -10.33 1.59
C LEU A 311 20.93 -10.91 2.83
N ASN A 312 22.25 -10.82 2.90
CA ASN A 312 23.06 -11.01 4.11
C ASN A 312 22.77 -12.32 4.87
N GLY A 313 22.42 -13.39 4.15
CA GLY A 313 22.15 -14.69 4.75
C GLY A 313 20.73 -14.88 5.24
N ILE A 314 19.76 -14.20 4.64
CA ILE A 314 18.32 -14.42 4.87
C ILE A 314 17.96 -15.89 4.60
N TRP A 315 17.10 -16.47 5.42
CA TRP A 315 16.64 -17.87 5.27
C TRP A 315 15.30 -17.86 4.58
N THR A 316 15.18 -18.67 3.54
CA THR A 316 13.99 -18.75 2.70
C THR A 316 13.67 -20.21 2.39
N GLY A 317 12.43 -20.48 2.01
CA GLY A 317 11.99 -21.69 1.30
C GLY A 317 11.79 -21.36 -0.18
N GLY A 318 10.52 -21.23 -0.60
CA GLY A 318 10.17 -20.49 -1.82
C GLY A 318 9.90 -19.04 -1.47
N PHE A 319 10.42 -18.07 -2.22
CA PHE A 319 10.26 -16.65 -1.90
C PHE A 319 10.23 -15.80 -3.17
N VAL A 320 9.68 -14.60 -3.03
CA VAL A 320 9.61 -13.60 -4.10
C VAL A 320 10.46 -12.41 -3.74
N LEU A 321 11.19 -11.90 -4.73
CA LEU A 321 11.95 -10.67 -4.63
C LEU A 321 11.69 -9.78 -5.84
N TYR A 322 11.35 -8.53 -5.57
CA TYR A 322 11.16 -7.49 -6.56
C TYR A 322 11.40 -6.12 -5.92
N SER A 323 11.38 -5.07 -6.71
CA SER A 323 11.45 -3.70 -6.20
C SER A 323 10.52 -2.78 -6.96
N ASN A 324 9.90 -1.84 -6.25
CA ASN A 324 8.99 -0.86 -6.81
C ASN A 324 9.07 0.46 -6.00
N ASN A 325 8.36 1.50 -6.42
CA ASN A 325 8.44 2.82 -5.79
C ASN A 325 7.44 3.06 -4.63
N ARG A 326 6.61 2.08 -4.23
CA ARG A 326 5.49 2.25 -3.28
C ARG A 326 5.19 1.06 -2.35
N GLY A 327 6.02 0.02 -2.32
CA GLY A 327 5.84 -1.15 -1.46
C GLY A 327 4.56 -1.92 -1.75
N PHE A 328 3.95 -2.46 -0.70
CA PHE A 328 2.56 -2.95 -0.75
C PHE A 328 1.60 -1.76 -0.82
N LEU A 329 0.48 -1.92 -1.54
CA LEU A 329 -0.53 -0.89 -1.65
C LEU A 329 -1.70 -1.14 -0.69
N TRP A 330 -2.32 -0.06 -0.24
CA TRP A 330 -3.54 -0.08 0.58
C TRP A 330 -4.59 0.84 -0.03
N ASP A 331 -5.79 0.31 -0.24
CA ASP A 331 -6.98 1.08 -0.61
C ASP A 331 -7.86 1.29 0.63
N PRO A 332 -7.80 2.47 1.28
CA PRO A 332 -8.57 2.75 2.48
C PRO A 332 -10.09 2.71 2.31
N ASN A 333 -10.60 2.87 1.08
CA ASN A 333 -12.02 3.11 0.85
C ASN A 333 -12.69 2.02 0.01
N ASP A 334 -11.96 0.96 -0.35
CA ASP A 334 -12.41 -0.04 -1.34
C ASP A 334 -12.98 0.64 -2.61
N THR A 335 -12.31 1.71 -3.03
CA THR A 335 -12.71 2.54 -4.18
C THR A 335 -11.95 2.20 -5.43
N TYR A 336 -10.89 1.39 -5.31
CA TYR A 336 -10.08 0.90 -6.40
C TYR A 336 -10.87 -0.16 -7.16
N THR A 337 -11.56 0.32 -8.18
CA THR A 337 -12.10 -0.50 -9.24
C THR A 337 -11.13 -0.46 -10.42
N ASN A 338 -11.07 -1.53 -11.21
CA ASN A 338 -10.27 -1.59 -12.45
C ASN A 338 -10.68 -0.53 -13.51
N ASP A 339 -11.64 0.36 -13.21
CA ASP A 339 -12.14 1.43 -14.11
C ASP A 339 -11.31 2.72 -14.10
N LYS A 340 -10.19 2.75 -13.36
CA LYS A 340 -9.20 3.84 -13.31
C LYS A 340 -9.68 5.18 -12.74
N THR A 341 -10.92 5.30 -12.22
CA THR A 341 -11.44 6.59 -11.74
C THR A 341 -10.95 7.00 -10.34
N SER A 342 -10.50 6.04 -9.52
CA SER A 342 -10.03 6.23 -8.13
C SER A 342 -8.53 5.95 -7.93
N ILE A 343 -7.73 5.93 -8.99
CA ILE A 343 -6.33 5.46 -8.99
C ILE A 343 -5.41 6.16 -7.99
N TYR A 344 -5.73 7.40 -7.60
CA TYR A 344 -4.95 8.17 -6.63
C TYR A 344 -5.29 7.88 -5.16
N ASN A 345 -6.28 7.02 -4.89
CA ASN A 345 -6.69 6.66 -3.53
C ASN A 345 -5.89 5.50 -2.95
N LEU A 346 -5.25 4.68 -3.80
CA LEU A 346 -4.28 3.68 -3.36
C LEU A 346 -3.10 4.38 -2.69
N GLN A 347 -2.68 3.88 -1.55
CA GLN A 347 -1.58 4.41 -0.73
C GLN A 347 -0.46 3.36 -0.63
N SER A 348 0.77 3.80 -0.38
CA SER A 348 1.79 2.86 0.12
C SER A 348 1.41 2.45 1.54
N LEU A 349 1.46 1.15 1.82
CA LEU A 349 1.25 0.60 3.15
C LEU A 349 2.41 0.96 4.09
N ASN A 350 3.65 1.08 3.57
CA ASN A 350 4.87 1.35 4.33
C ASN A 350 5.03 0.46 5.59
N HIS A 351 4.56 -0.78 5.52
CA HIS A 351 4.50 -1.70 6.66
C HIS A 351 4.73 -3.14 6.20
N SER A 352 5.49 -3.91 6.98
CA SER A 352 5.53 -5.37 6.86
C SER A 352 4.26 -5.98 7.44
N PHE A 353 3.90 -7.21 7.11
CA PHE A 353 2.75 -7.84 7.76
C PHE A 353 2.96 -9.33 7.98
N TYR A 354 2.18 -9.85 8.93
CA TYR A 354 2.06 -11.26 9.21
C TYR A 354 0.64 -11.70 8.85
N SER A 355 0.50 -12.75 8.06
CA SER A 355 -0.77 -13.36 7.73
C SER A 355 -0.71 -14.88 7.69
N LYS A 356 -1.48 -15.52 8.57
CA LYS A 356 -1.58 -16.98 8.67
C LYS A 356 -2.88 -17.48 8.04
N SER A 357 -2.78 -18.47 7.16
CA SER A 357 -3.93 -19.20 6.62
C SER A 357 -3.57 -20.67 6.37
N ASP A 358 -4.47 -21.44 5.75
CA ASP A 358 -4.17 -22.79 5.28
C ASP A 358 -3.18 -22.81 4.09
N THR A 359 -2.87 -21.64 3.49
CA THR A 359 -1.87 -21.43 2.44
C THR A 359 -0.71 -20.54 2.91
N ASN A 360 0.46 -20.63 2.26
CA ASN A 360 1.58 -19.69 2.43
C ASN A 360 1.10 -18.24 2.29
N VAL A 361 1.69 -17.34 3.07
CA VAL A 361 1.40 -15.91 3.32
C VAL A 361 -0.06 -15.61 3.01
N GLY A 362 -0.93 -15.81 4.01
CA GLY A 362 -2.38 -15.93 3.88
C GLY A 362 -3.11 -14.68 3.36
N ASP A 363 -4.33 -14.44 3.85
CA ASP A 363 -5.12 -13.28 3.40
C ASP A 363 -4.37 -11.97 3.64
N LEU A 364 -4.30 -11.10 2.63
CA LEU A 364 -3.72 -9.77 2.79
C LEU A 364 -4.48 -8.99 3.88
N PRO A 365 -3.80 -8.17 4.69
CA PRO A 365 -4.45 -7.46 5.79
C PRO A 365 -5.54 -6.53 5.28
N ILE A 366 -6.73 -6.60 5.90
CA ILE A 366 -7.79 -5.60 5.73
C ILE A 366 -7.61 -4.57 6.83
N VAL A 367 -7.27 -3.34 6.45
CA VAL A 367 -6.98 -2.26 7.39
C VAL A 367 -8.15 -1.28 7.34
N ASN A 368 -8.91 -1.23 8.44
CA ASN A 368 -10.09 -0.37 8.61
C ASN A 368 -11.10 -0.47 7.46
N GLY A 369 -11.43 -1.69 7.01
CA GLY A 369 -12.36 -1.91 5.89
C GLY A 369 -11.77 -1.65 4.51
N GLY A 370 -10.48 -1.30 4.42
CA GLY A 370 -9.76 -1.13 3.16
C GLY A 370 -8.91 -2.35 2.77
N HIS A 371 -8.72 -2.57 1.46
CA HIS A 371 -8.01 -3.72 0.90
C HIS A 371 -6.52 -3.46 0.70
N THR A 372 -5.68 -4.44 1.01
CA THR A 372 -4.25 -4.41 0.68
C THR A 372 -4.00 -5.16 -0.63
N TYR A 373 -3.10 -4.64 -1.46
CA TYR A 373 -2.70 -5.21 -2.73
C TYR A 373 -1.19 -5.37 -2.80
N ILE A 374 -0.76 -6.40 -3.53
CA ILE A 374 0.64 -6.56 -3.86
C ILE A 374 0.93 -5.74 -5.12
N ASN A 375 1.86 -4.79 -5.03
CA ASN A 375 2.24 -3.91 -6.14
C ASN A 375 3.27 -4.57 -7.09
N LEU A 376 2.98 -5.79 -7.52
CA LEU A 376 3.85 -6.55 -8.41
C LEU A 376 3.70 -6.11 -9.87
N VAL A 377 2.46 -5.96 -10.29
CA VAL A 377 2.09 -5.36 -11.58
C VAL A 377 1.60 -3.94 -11.29
N PRO A 378 2.14 -2.91 -11.98
CA PRO A 378 1.69 -1.54 -11.80
C PRO A 378 0.16 -1.45 -11.85
N THR A 379 -0.42 -1.10 -10.71
CA THR A 379 -1.88 -0.99 -10.57
C THR A 379 -2.35 0.31 -11.25
N VAL A 380 -1.49 1.33 -11.24
CA VAL A 380 -1.71 2.63 -11.85
C VAL A 380 -0.55 3.00 -12.78
N GLU A 381 -0.84 3.03 -14.08
CA GLU A 381 0.12 3.43 -15.12
C GLU A 381 0.67 4.85 -14.87
N GLY A 382 2.00 5.00 -14.90
CA GLY A 382 2.70 6.28 -14.70
C GLY A 382 2.87 6.70 -13.24
N VAL A 383 2.23 6.01 -12.30
CA VAL A 383 2.38 6.23 -10.85
C VAL A 383 3.15 5.10 -10.21
N ASP A 384 2.70 3.87 -10.42
CA ASP A 384 3.37 2.67 -9.92
C ASP A 384 4.47 2.28 -10.90
N LYS A 385 5.66 2.03 -10.36
CA LYS A 385 6.83 1.66 -11.16
C LYS A 385 7.50 0.45 -10.55
N SER A 386 7.71 -0.57 -11.38
CA SER A 386 8.64 -1.67 -11.07
C SER A 386 10.06 -1.24 -11.44
N HIS A 387 11.00 -1.50 -10.54
CA HIS A 387 12.41 -1.19 -10.74
C HIS A 387 13.16 -2.38 -11.32
N LYS A 388 14.28 -2.09 -11.98
CA LYS A 388 15.12 -3.11 -12.61
C LYS A 388 16.07 -3.69 -11.59
N VAL A 389 15.97 -4.99 -11.33
CA VAL A 389 16.83 -5.71 -10.40
C VAL A 389 17.95 -6.39 -11.19
N PHE A 390 19.13 -5.77 -11.20
CA PHE A 390 20.32 -6.27 -11.86
C PHE A 390 21.09 -7.28 -11.01
N PHE A 391 21.72 -8.23 -11.68
CA PHE A 391 22.63 -9.20 -11.06
C PHE A 391 24.04 -8.64 -10.85
N ASN A 392 24.40 -7.56 -11.55
CA ASN A 392 25.67 -6.86 -11.42
C ASN A 392 25.44 -5.36 -11.48
N ARG A 393 26.31 -4.59 -10.83
CA ARG A 393 26.30 -3.13 -10.96
C ARG A 393 26.43 -2.72 -12.43
N THR A 394 25.62 -1.79 -12.89
CA THR A 394 25.63 -1.38 -14.30
C THR A 394 26.61 -0.23 -14.54
N GLU A 395 27.84 -0.52 -14.93
CA GLU A 395 28.81 0.53 -15.32
C GLU A 395 28.66 0.96 -16.78
N ASN A 396 27.57 0.57 -17.43
CA ASN A 396 27.38 0.78 -18.85
C ASN A 396 26.59 2.06 -19.12
N GLU A 397 27.23 3.08 -19.70
CA GLU A 397 26.58 4.35 -20.02
C GLU A 397 25.35 4.19 -20.92
N LYS A 398 25.37 3.24 -21.86
CA LYS A 398 24.21 2.99 -22.76
C LYS A 398 23.03 2.37 -22.04
N MET A 399 23.28 1.61 -20.96
CA MET A 399 22.20 1.15 -20.07
C MET A 399 21.55 2.33 -19.36
N LEU A 400 22.37 3.20 -18.79
CA LEU A 400 21.87 4.40 -18.11
C LEU A 400 21.10 5.28 -19.10
N GLU A 401 21.60 5.48 -20.32
CA GLU A 401 20.89 6.19 -21.39
C GLU A 401 19.55 5.55 -21.74
N ALA A 402 19.47 4.21 -21.81
CA ALA A 402 18.28 3.48 -22.23
C ALA A 402 17.19 3.40 -21.14
N TYR A 403 17.57 3.36 -19.87
CA TYR A 403 16.64 3.02 -18.78
C TYR A 403 16.50 4.08 -17.70
N THR A 404 17.24 5.18 -17.77
CA THR A 404 17.08 6.30 -16.85
C THR A 404 16.61 7.56 -17.57
N LEU A 405 15.71 8.30 -16.94
CA LEU A 405 15.18 9.59 -17.39
C LEU A 405 16.28 10.65 -17.48
N THR A 406 17.32 10.53 -16.64
CA THR A 406 18.45 11.45 -16.60
C THR A 406 19.56 11.06 -17.58
N HIS A 407 19.47 9.87 -18.19
CA HIS A 407 20.50 9.25 -19.04
C HIS A 407 21.86 9.07 -18.35
N LYS A 408 21.91 9.15 -17.00
CA LYS A 408 23.13 9.05 -16.19
C LYS A 408 22.78 8.64 -14.76
N ARG A 409 23.80 8.37 -13.95
CA ARG A 409 23.61 8.30 -12.49
C ARG A 409 23.39 9.70 -11.91
N VAL A 410 22.45 9.78 -10.98
CA VAL A 410 22.14 11.00 -10.23
C VAL A 410 23.26 11.34 -9.25
N THR A 411 23.52 12.63 -9.08
CA THR A 411 24.47 13.19 -8.10
C THR A 411 23.76 14.18 -7.17
N THR A 412 24.41 14.63 -6.09
CA THR A 412 23.88 15.70 -5.21
C THR A 412 23.45 16.94 -5.98
N THR A 413 24.18 17.29 -7.04
CA THR A 413 23.85 18.49 -7.82
C THR A 413 22.55 18.33 -8.60
N ASP A 414 22.12 17.12 -8.94
CA ASP A 414 20.92 16.91 -9.75
C ASP A 414 19.63 17.03 -8.93
N ILE A 415 19.69 16.80 -7.61
CA ILE A 415 18.52 16.74 -6.70
C ILE A 415 18.38 17.94 -5.77
N THR A 416 19.30 18.91 -5.83
CA THR A 416 19.29 20.10 -4.97
C THR A 416 18.66 21.30 -5.66
N GLY A 417 18.03 22.17 -4.88
CA GLY A 417 17.38 23.41 -5.33
C GLY A 417 15.89 23.28 -5.67
N VAL A 418 15.26 22.16 -5.30
CA VAL A 418 13.80 22.01 -5.34
C VAL A 418 13.19 22.84 -4.20
N GLU A 419 12.26 23.72 -4.54
CA GLU A 419 11.58 24.61 -3.59
C GLU A 419 10.07 24.55 -3.81
N LEU A 420 9.27 25.03 -2.86
CA LEU A 420 7.84 25.24 -3.12
C LEU A 420 7.65 26.31 -4.18
N ALA A 421 6.67 26.11 -5.08
CA ALA A 421 6.40 27.07 -6.16
C ALA A 421 5.95 28.44 -5.63
N GLU A 422 5.24 28.46 -4.50
CA GLU A 422 4.82 29.67 -3.79
C GLU A 422 4.90 29.48 -2.27
N GLU A 423 4.76 30.55 -1.49
CA GLU A 423 4.78 30.52 -0.01
C GLU A 423 3.74 29.53 0.56
N ASN A 424 2.63 29.34 -0.16
CA ASN A 424 1.53 28.41 0.10
C ASN A 424 1.53 27.17 -0.82
N GLY A 425 2.68 26.76 -1.37
CA GLY A 425 2.79 25.58 -2.26
C GLY A 425 2.46 24.23 -1.61
N VAL A 426 1.89 24.22 -0.40
CA VAL A 426 1.33 23.04 0.28
C VAL A 426 -0.06 23.42 0.75
N THR A 427 -1.06 22.64 0.35
CA THR A 427 -2.44 22.76 0.85
C THR A 427 -2.83 21.47 1.54
N TYR A 428 -3.70 21.58 2.55
CA TYR A 428 -4.29 20.44 3.22
C TYR A 428 -5.80 20.64 3.32
N GLU A 429 -6.55 19.68 2.79
CA GLU A 429 -8.00 19.62 2.91
C GLU A 429 -8.35 18.49 3.87
N GLY A 430 -8.83 18.84 5.06
CA GLY A 430 -9.26 17.85 6.04
C GLY A 430 -10.47 17.07 5.54
N SER A 431 -10.59 15.82 5.98
CA SER A 431 -11.73 14.94 5.73
C SER A 431 -12.62 14.84 6.96
N GLY A 432 -13.87 14.41 6.75
CA GLY A 432 -14.83 14.14 7.83
C GLY A 432 -16.01 15.12 7.87
N PRO A 433 -16.95 14.94 8.81
CA PRO A 433 -18.14 15.78 8.92
C PRO A 433 -17.83 17.26 9.18
N TYR A 434 -16.74 17.53 9.90
CA TYR A 434 -16.32 18.88 10.26
C TYR A 434 -14.93 19.14 9.68
N THR A 435 -14.86 20.10 8.78
CA THR A 435 -13.60 20.53 8.14
C THR A 435 -13.52 22.05 8.17
N LEU A 436 -12.32 22.56 8.41
CA LEU A 436 -12.03 24.00 8.38
C LEU A 436 -10.90 24.22 7.40
N ASN A 437 -11.07 25.14 6.47
CA ASN A 437 -10.01 25.47 5.52
C ASN A 437 -9.15 26.62 6.05
N SER A 438 -7.94 26.78 5.53
CA SER A 438 -6.96 27.83 5.92
C SER A 438 -7.50 29.28 5.90
N GLY A 439 -8.67 29.53 5.29
CA GLY A 439 -9.34 30.83 5.27
C GLY A 439 -10.38 31.09 6.36
N ASP A 440 -10.78 30.09 7.16
CA ASP A 440 -11.96 30.19 8.04
C ASP A 440 -11.74 30.96 9.36
N GLY A 441 -10.55 31.56 9.57
CA GLY A 441 -10.26 32.46 10.71
C GLY A 441 -10.29 31.81 12.11
N ALA A 442 -10.70 30.54 12.21
CA ALA A 442 -10.79 29.75 13.44
C ALA A 442 -9.54 28.88 13.70
N LEU A 443 -8.61 28.82 12.74
CA LEU A 443 -7.38 28.03 12.84
C LEU A 443 -6.22 28.84 13.40
N ALA A 444 -5.25 28.15 14.01
CA ALA A 444 -4.01 28.76 14.48
C ALA A 444 -3.21 29.39 13.32
N ASN A 445 -2.34 30.35 13.65
CA ASN A 445 -1.46 30.97 12.65
C ASN A 445 -0.56 29.89 12.01
N ASN A 446 -0.48 29.86 10.67
CA ASN A 446 0.30 28.90 9.87
C ASN A 446 -0.31 27.48 9.70
N SER A 447 -1.59 27.28 10.07
CA SER A 447 -2.31 26.03 9.81
C SER A 447 -2.83 25.93 8.36
N LEU A 448 -2.67 24.77 7.73
CA LEU A 448 -3.11 24.52 6.34
C LEU A 448 -4.61 24.19 6.19
N GLY A 449 -5.20 23.62 7.24
CA GLY A 449 -6.61 23.16 7.30
C GLY A 449 -6.82 22.23 8.50
N ALA A 450 -8.07 21.85 8.78
CA ALA A 450 -8.42 20.89 9.82
C ALA A 450 -9.28 19.73 9.33
N GLY A 451 -8.92 18.52 9.76
CA GLY A 451 -9.71 17.29 9.57
C GLY A 451 -10.40 16.87 10.86
N THR A 452 -11.49 16.11 10.74
CA THR A 452 -12.14 15.50 11.91
C THR A 452 -11.29 14.33 12.43
N GLU A 453 -11.24 14.16 13.77
CA GLU A 453 -10.68 12.99 14.44
C GLU A 453 -11.10 11.68 13.73
N GLY A 454 -10.10 10.88 13.33
CA GLY A 454 -10.29 9.57 12.67
C GLY A 454 -10.49 9.61 11.14
N PHE A 455 -10.45 10.78 10.50
CA PHE A 455 -10.69 10.89 9.04
C PHE A 455 -9.50 11.41 8.23
N GLY A 456 -8.56 12.11 8.86
CA GLY A 456 -7.38 12.66 8.17
C GLY A 456 -7.74 13.71 7.13
N GLY A 457 -7.19 13.59 5.92
CA GLY A 457 -7.34 14.58 4.86
C GLY A 457 -6.42 14.36 3.65
N THR A 458 -6.42 15.30 2.71
CA THR A 458 -5.62 15.26 1.48
C THR A 458 -4.62 16.41 1.46
N PHE A 459 -3.36 16.12 1.19
CA PHE A 459 -2.34 17.12 0.89
C PHE A 459 -2.19 17.28 -0.62
N GLU A 460 -2.05 18.53 -1.08
CA GLU A 460 -1.52 18.81 -2.41
C GLU A 460 -0.26 19.68 -2.28
N ILE A 461 0.77 19.33 -3.02
CA ILE A 461 2.08 19.98 -2.95
C ILE A 461 2.48 20.40 -4.36
N THR A 462 2.88 21.65 -4.51
CA THR A 462 3.40 22.20 -5.77
C THR A 462 4.82 22.70 -5.56
N VAL A 463 5.76 22.15 -6.32
CA VAL A 463 7.19 22.50 -6.26
C VAL A 463 7.65 23.11 -7.58
N SER A 464 8.65 23.98 -7.49
CA SER A 464 9.43 24.50 -8.61
C SER A 464 10.77 23.78 -8.67
N VAL A 465 11.14 23.29 -9.85
CA VAL A 465 12.37 22.54 -10.09
C VAL A 465 13.24 23.32 -11.09
N PRO A 466 14.48 23.72 -10.73
CA PRO A 466 15.31 24.49 -11.65
C PRO A 466 15.63 23.72 -12.94
N GLU A 467 15.80 24.44 -14.05
CA GLU A 467 16.17 23.85 -15.34
C GLU A 467 17.45 22.99 -15.21
N GLY A 468 17.39 21.76 -15.72
CA GLY A 468 18.48 20.79 -15.66
C GLY A 468 18.62 20.03 -14.34
N LYS A 469 17.72 20.25 -13.37
CA LYS A 469 17.58 19.42 -12.17
C LYS A 469 16.57 18.30 -12.38
N LEU A 470 16.69 17.25 -11.58
CA LEU A 470 15.78 16.13 -11.57
C LEU A 470 14.51 16.53 -10.80
N PRO A 471 13.32 16.50 -11.43
CA PRO A 471 12.08 16.64 -10.66
C PRO A 471 11.93 15.46 -9.68
N PRO A 472 11.35 15.69 -8.50
CA PRO A 472 11.05 14.60 -7.55
C PRO A 472 10.15 13.57 -8.22
N ASP A 473 10.46 12.28 -8.06
CA ASP A 473 9.53 11.25 -8.56
C ASP A 473 8.27 11.21 -7.68
N GLN A 474 8.48 11.33 -6.37
CA GLN A 474 7.45 11.43 -5.37
C GLN A 474 7.72 12.62 -4.44
N MET A 475 6.71 13.00 -3.66
CA MET A 475 6.86 13.87 -2.50
C MET A 475 6.54 13.08 -1.24
N ALA A 476 7.25 13.33 -0.15
CA ALA A 476 6.96 12.73 1.15
C ALA A 476 6.45 13.79 2.14
N VAL A 477 5.44 13.41 2.91
CA VAL A 477 4.95 14.19 4.06
C VAL A 477 5.20 13.37 5.33
N LYS A 478 6.02 13.90 6.23
CA LYS A 478 6.29 13.34 7.55
C LYS A 478 5.35 13.98 8.56
N LEU A 479 4.50 13.18 9.19
CA LEU A 479 3.60 13.57 10.28
C LEU A 479 4.15 13.02 11.60
N ASP A 480 4.69 13.88 12.48
CA ASP A 480 5.32 13.46 13.74
C ASP A 480 4.41 13.59 14.98
N PHE A 481 3.69 12.52 15.30
CA PHE A 481 2.74 12.46 16.41
C PHE A 481 3.36 12.14 17.77
N SER A 482 4.64 12.46 17.99
CA SER A 482 5.30 12.24 19.28
C SER A 482 4.76 13.09 20.44
N GLY A 483 3.74 13.91 20.17
CA GLY A 483 3.22 14.91 21.10
C GLY A 483 2.17 14.41 22.10
N TYR A 484 1.70 13.15 22.03
CA TYR A 484 0.74 12.59 23.00
C TYR A 484 1.20 11.25 23.57
N ALA A 485 0.80 10.98 24.81
CA ALA A 485 1.22 9.79 25.54
C ALA A 485 0.63 8.49 24.96
N LEU A 486 1.46 7.45 24.90
CA LEU A 486 1.07 6.08 24.53
C LEU A 486 1.19 5.14 25.74
N ASP A 487 0.36 4.11 25.81
CA ASP A 487 0.55 3.00 26.76
C ASP A 487 1.57 1.98 26.25
N ASP A 488 1.84 0.96 27.07
CA ASP A 488 2.84 -0.08 26.76
C ASP A 488 2.49 -0.86 25.47
N ASP A 489 1.21 -0.88 25.07
CA ASP A 489 0.72 -1.54 23.85
C ASP A 489 0.68 -0.56 22.65
N GLY A 490 1.11 0.69 22.84
CA GLY A 490 1.12 1.72 21.80
C GLY A 490 -0.22 2.38 21.56
N THR A 491 -1.20 2.20 22.46
CA THR A 491 -2.50 2.86 22.37
C THR A 491 -2.43 4.25 23.01
N ALA A 492 -3.07 5.24 22.39
CA ALA A 492 -3.04 6.60 22.89
C ALA A 492 -3.78 6.75 24.25
N ILE A 493 -3.16 7.44 25.21
CA ILE A 493 -3.70 7.63 26.57
C ILE A 493 -4.44 8.96 26.71
N ARG A 494 -5.67 8.89 27.23
CA ARG A 494 -6.44 10.05 27.70
C ARG A 494 -6.22 10.30 29.19
N ASP A 495 -6.19 11.57 29.58
CA ASP A 495 -6.20 12.01 30.98
C ASP A 495 -7.57 11.82 31.63
N THR A 496 -7.68 12.17 32.92
CA THR A 496 -8.91 12.03 33.70
C THR A 496 -10.07 12.92 33.21
N GLU A 497 -9.80 13.89 32.34
CA GLU A 497 -10.78 14.78 31.71
C GLU A 497 -11.12 14.33 30.28
N GLY A 498 -10.58 13.20 29.82
CA GLY A 498 -10.78 12.68 28.46
C GLY A 498 -9.93 13.39 27.40
N LYS A 499 -9.01 14.28 27.82
CA LYS A 499 -8.10 15.00 26.94
C LYS A 499 -6.78 14.26 26.80
N TRP A 500 -6.08 14.51 25.72
CA TRP A 500 -4.81 13.86 25.44
C TRP A 500 -3.68 14.47 26.27
N GLN A 501 -2.82 13.62 26.82
CA GLN A 501 -1.68 14.09 27.61
C GLN A 501 -0.60 14.64 26.67
N ALA A 502 -0.67 15.95 26.38
CA ALA A 502 0.14 16.61 25.36
C ALA A 502 1.44 17.30 25.88
N GLU A 503 1.63 17.43 27.19
CA GLU A 503 2.81 18.10 27.78
C GLU A 503 3.71 17.11 28.52
N HIS A 504 4.61 16.42 27.80
CA HIS A 504 5.63 15.56 28.41
C HIS A 504 6.85 15.35 27.51
N ASN A 505 7.96 14.85 28.07
CA ASN A 505 9.18 14.52 27.32
C ASN A 505 9.02 13.14 26.69
N PRO A 506 8.72 13.04 25.38
CA PRO A 506 8.33 11.77 24.78
C PRO A 506 9.41 10.70 24.98
N ASN A 507 8.98 9.50 25.33
CA ASN A 507 9.81 8.31 25.43
C ASN A 507 10.19 7.81 24.01
N GLU A 508 11.00 6.75 23.92
CA GLU A 508 11.48 6.24 22.62
C GLU A 508 10.33 5.76 21.70
N GLN A 509 9.26 5.19 22.25
CA GLN A 509 8.08 4.74 21.50
C GLN A 509 7.26 5.93 20.99
N GLU A 510 7.04 6.94 21.82
CA GLU A 510 6.33 8.15 21.43
C GLU A 510 7.13 8.93 20.37
N GLN A 511 8.44 9.04 20.49
CA GLN A 511 9.32 9.64 19.45
C GLN A 511 9.28 8.88 18.13
N ALA A 512 8.96 7.59 18.15
CA ALA A 512 8.79 6.77 16.96
C ALA A 512 7.40 6.89 16.35
N ASN A 513 6.46 7.64 16.96
CA ASN A 513 5.10 7.83 16.43
C ASN A 513 5.07 8.79 15.23
N VAL A 514 5.79 8.44 14.17
CA VAL A 514 5.93 9.24 12.96
C VAL A 514 5.36 8.47 11.79
N ARG A 515 4.42 9.10 11.06
CA ARG A 515 3.82 8.55 9.86
C ARG A 515 4.42 9.21 8.63
N MET A 516 4.93 8.38 7.70
CA MET A 516 5.40 8.82 6.40
C MET A 516 4.32 8.58 5.35
N LEU A 517 3.95 9.64 4.64
CA LEU A 517 3.04 9.57 3.49
C LEU A 517 3.86 9.80 2.22
N LEU A 518 3.68 8.94 1.21
CA LEU A 518 4.29 9.09 -0.11
C LEU A 518 3.25 9.55 -1.13
N GLY A 519 3.63 10.55 -1.90
CA GLY A 519 2.77 11.29 -2.82
C GLY A 519 3.19 11.13 -4.24
N SER A 520 2.20 10.85 -5.08
CA SER A 520 2.42 10.66 -6.52
C SER A 520 2.22 11.97 -7.26
N LYS A 521 2.98 12.14 -8.33
CA LYS A 521 2.82 13.26 -9.25
C LYS A 521 1.43 13.21 -9.90
N ILE A 522 0.81 14.38 -10.07
CA ILE A 522 -0.43 14.56 -10.83
C ILE A 522 -0.13 15.44 -12.04
N ASP A 523 -0.67 15.05 -13.19
CA ASP A 523 -0.63 15.88 -14.40
C ASP A 523 -1.57 17.09 -14.24
N ASP A 524 -0.97 18.28 -14.13
CA ASP A 524 -1.69 19.55 -14.17
C ASP A 524 -1.20 20.40 -15.34
N SER A 525 -1.99 20.38 -16.42
CA SER A 525 -1.70 21.10 -17.67
C SER A 525 -1.64 22.64 -17.53
N THR A 526 -1.99 23.19 -16.36
CA THR A 526 -1.98 24.63 -16.10
C THR A 526 -0.66 25.14 -15.52
N LEU A 527 0.22 24.26 -15.07
CA LEU A 527 1.51 24.59 -14.48
C LEU A 527 2.55 25.03 -15.53
N GLY A 528 3.52 25.84 -15.09
CA GLY A 528 4.69 26.18 -15.92
C GLY A 528 5.56 24.94 -16.20
N GLY A 529 6.42 24.99 -17.23
CA GLY A 529 7.22 23.84 -17.68
C GLY A 529 8.25 23.28 -16.66
N TYR A 530 8.37 23.90 -15.49
CA TYR A 530 9.29 23.53 -14.40
C TYR A 530 8.57 23.43 -13.04
N GLU A 531 7.25 23.40 -13.04
CA GLU A 531 6.43 23.22 -11.84
C GLU A 531 5.76 21.85 -11.86
N TYR A 532 5.70 21.22 -10.69
CA TYR A 532 5.21 19.86 -10.53
C TYR A 532 4.27 19.79 -9.33
N LYS A 533 3.15 19.08 -9.49
CA LYS A 533 2.14 18.93 -8.45
C LYS A 533 1.99 17.47 -8.03
N TYR A 534 1.79 17.26 -6.73
CA TYR A 534 1.71 15.96 -6.08
C TYR A 534 0.52 15.93 -5.14
N ARG A 535 -0.06 14.75 -4.93
CA ARG A 535 -1.15 14.51 -3.97
C ARG A 535 -0.83 13.38 -3.03
N LEU A 536 -1.22 13.55 -1.77
CA LEU A 536 -1.11 12.56 -0.70
C LEU A 536 -2.41 12.49 0.06
N VAL A 537 -2.75 11.32 0.55
CA VAL A 537 -3.92 11.12 1.41
C VAL A 537 -3.46 10.60 2.76
N TRP A 538 -4.02 11.16 3.83
CA TRP A 538 -3.86 10.70 5.19
C TRP A 538 -5.20 10.20 5.70
N ASN A 539 -5.18 9.03 6.36
CA ASN A 539 -6.35 8.35 6.89
C ASN A 539 -6.76 8.80 8.31
N GLY A 540 -6.05 9.76 8.91
CA GLY A 540 -6.36 10.22 10.27
C GLY A 540 -5.76 9.36 11.37
N LEU A 541 -4.90 8.40 11.02
CA LEU A 541 -4.25 7.50 11.98
C LEU A 541 -2.76 7.81 12.14
N ASP A 542 -2.21 7.41 13.27
CA ASP A 542 -0.79 7.54 13.58
C ASP A 542 0.04 6.35 13.04
N ALA A 543 1.29 6.22 13.48
CA ALA A 543 2.19 5.16 13.02
C ALA A 543 1.87 3.78 13.61
N TYR A 544 1.07 3.73 14.67
CA TYR A 544 0.63 2.54 15.40
C TYR A 544 -0.77 2.07 14.97
N GLY A 545 -1.43 2.84 14.10
CA GLY A 545 -2.80 2.57 13.64
C GLY A 545 -3.88 3.15 14.55
N ASN A 546 -3.53 3.98 15.53
CA ASN A 546 -4.49 4.65 16.39
C ASN A 546 -5.11 5.85 15.69
N ILE A 547 -6.35 6.16 16.04
CA ILE A 547 -6.98 7.44 15.69
C ILE A 547 -6.17 8.59 16.27
N VAL A 548 -5.79 9.55 15.43
CA VAL A 548 -5.07 10.73 15.89
C VAL A 548 -6.02 11.65 16.67
N PRO A 549 -5.65 11.98 17.92
CA PRO A 549 -6.35 12.92 18.77
C PRO A 549 -6.69 14.29 18.15
N PRO A 550 -7.73 14.99 18.63
CA PRO A 550 -7.89 16.42 18.38
C PRO A 550 -6.72 17.24 18.95
N GLY A 551 -6.19 18.17 18.15
CA GLY A 551 -5.07 19.02 18.54
C GLY A 551 -4.46 19.78 17.36
N ASP A 552 -3.63 20.77 17.68
CA ASP A 552 -2.76 21.43 16.70
C ASP A 552 -1.41 20.72 16.66
N TYR A 553 -0.99 20.37 15.46
CA TYR A 553 0.15 19.51 15.18
C TYR A 553 1.15 20.26 14.30
N ASN A 554 2.07 21.00 14.94
CA ASN A 554 3.15 21.72 14.26
C ASN A 554 4.37 20.84 13.98
N ILE A 555 4.14 19.78 13.25
CA ILE A 555 5.01 18.59 13.17
C ILE A 555 5.14 18.07 11.75
N VAL A 556 4.56 18.78 10.77
CA VAL A 556 4.53 18.34 9.38
C VAL A 556 5.75 18.90 8.64
N SER A 557 6.50 18.00 7.99
CA SER A 557 7.58 18.36 7.08
C SER A 557 7.38 17.70 5.71
N VAL A 558 7.76 18.44 4.68
CA VAL A 558 7.64 18.08 3.27
C VAL A 558 9.03 17.86 2.71
N HIS A 559 9.21 16.74 2.03
CA HIS A 559 10.47 16.31 1.45
C HIS A 559 10.25 15.92 -0.01
N SER A 560 11.19 16.22 -0.89
CA SER A 560 11.25 15.58 -2.20
C SER A 560 11.78 14.17 -2.05
N ALA A 561 11.15 13.20 -2.70
CA ALA A 561 11.49 11.80 -2.61
C ALA A 561 12.01 11.32 -3.97
N ASN A 562 13.34 11.23 -4.08
CA ASN A 562 14.02 10.72 -5.26
C ASN A 562 14.66 9.37 -4.98
N GLY A 563 14.78 8.53 -6.01
CA GLY A 563 15.35 7.20 -5.90
C GLY A 563 14.60 6.29 -4.92
N VAL A 564 13.30 6.53 -4.69
CA VAL A 564 12.54 5.71 -3.74
C VAL A 564 12.50 4.28 -4.25
N ILE A 565 13.03 3.36 -3.45
CA ILE A 565 12.89 1.92 -3.67
C ILE A 565 12.22 1.30 -2.46
N HIS A 566 11.26 0.43 -2.70
CA HIS A 566 10.80 -0.58 -1.77
C HIS A 566 11.38 -1.92 -2.21
N VAL A 567 11.70 -2.79 -1.25
CA VAL A 567 12.18 -4.14 -1.49
C VAL A 567 11.29 -5.12 -0.74
N PRO A 568 10.09 -5.43 -1.27
CA PRO A 568 9.22 -6.40 -0.65
C PRO A 568 9.82 -7.81 -0.76
N LEU A 569 9.78 -8.53 0.35
CA LEU A 569 10.22 -9.92 0.45
C LEU A 569 9.12 -10.74 1.06
N ILE A 570 8.80 -11.88 0.44
CA ILE A 570 7.64 -12.65 0.84
C ILE A 570 8.02 -14.10 1.05
N ASP A 571 7.44 -14.72 2.09
CA ASP A 571 7.74 -16.09 2.50
C ASP A 571 9.20 -16.22 3.01
N VAL A 572 9.56 -15.28 3.90
CA VAL A 572 10.89 -15.19 4.50
C VAL A 572 10.91 -15.90 5.84
N GLU A 573 11.70 -16.96 5.94
CA GLU A 573 11.74 -17.85 7.11
C GLU A 573 12.42 -17.23 8.32
N ARG A 574 13.61 -16.66 8.12
CA ARG A 574 14.39 -15.99 9.17
C ARG A 574 15.31 -14.94 8.54
N ASN A 575 15.69 -13.95 9.32
CA ASN A 575 16.63 -12.92 8.90
C ASN A 575 17.63 -12.63 10.03
N ASP A 576 18.44 -13.63 10.40
CA ASP A 576 19.26 -13.56 11.61
C ASP A 576 20.29 -12.41 11.59
N ASN A 577 20.82 -12.07 10.40
CA ASN A 577 21.83 -11.02 10.24
C ASN A 577 21.22 -9.67 9.83
N GLY A 578 19.98 -9.66 9.36
CA GLY A 578 19.31 -8.47 8.85
C GLY A 578 19.68 -8.13 7.40
N ILE A 579 18.81 -7.42 6.69
CA ILE A 579 19.04 -7.00 5.30
C ILE A 579 19.85 -5.71 5.27
N LYS A 580 20.69 -5.53 4.26
CA LYS A 580 21.45 -4.28 4.03
C LYS A 580 21.09 -3.65 2.69
N ILE A 581 20.96 -2.33 2.66
CA ILE A 581 20.70 -1.56 1.45
C ILE A 581 21.64 -0.34 1.45
N GLU A 582 22.41 -0.21 0.38
CA GLU A 582 23.38 0.89 0.19
C GLU A 582 23.04 1.67 -1.08
N CYS A 583 22.91 3.00 -0.98
CA CYS A 583 22.84 3.87 -2.15
C CYS A 583 24.24 4.02 -2.76
N LEU A 584 24.41 3.64 -4.02
CA LEU A 584 25.71 3.66 -4.72
C LEU A 584 25.97 4.95 -5.50
N ASN A 585 25.06 5.92 -5.44
CA ASN A 585 25.19 7.20 -6.13
C ASN A 585 26.21 8.11 -5.44
N GLU A 586 26.82 9.01 -6.21
CA GLU A 586 27.75 10.02 -5.68
C GLU A 586 26.96 11.17 -5.01
N ILE A 587 26.47 10.89 -3.80
CA ILE A 587 25.76 11.84 -2.94
C ILE A 587 26.68 12.31 -1.80
N ASP A 588 26.94 13.62 -1.75
CA ASP A 588 27.63 14.27 -0.63
C ASP A 588 26.67 14.52 0.54
N TYR A 589 26.45 13.48 1.36
CA TYR A 589 25.61 13.57 2.56
C TYR A 589 26.15 14.57 3.60
N ALA A 590 27.46 14.85 3.61
CA ALA A 590 28.04 15.81 4.54
C ALA A 590 27.63 17.25 4.19
N ASP A 591 27.73 17.62 2.90
CA ASP A 591 27.27 18.92 2.40
C ASP A 591 25.77 19.12 2.61
N LEU A 592 24.95 18.08 2.35
CA LEU A 592 23.51 18.13 2.59
C LEU A 592 23.15 18.34 4.08
N LYS A 593 23.92 17.74 5.01
CA LYS A 593 23.74 17.96 6.46
C LYS A 593 24.16 19.35 6.88
N ASP A 594 25.29 19.86 6.37
CA ASP A 594 25.78 21.20 6.66
C ASP A 594 24.81 22.29 6.19
N GLN A 595 24.02 22.00 5.16
CA GLN A 595 22.94 22.86 4.65
C GLN A 595 21.57 22.59 5.29
N GLU A 596 21.48 21.68 6.26
CA GLU A 596 20.23 21.27 6.94
C GLU A 596 19.13 20.74 5.99
N LEU A 597 19.54 20.24 4.82
CA LEU A 597 18.66 19.71 3.78
C LEU A 597 18.24 18.26 4.03
N ILE A 598 18.92 17.54 4.92
CA ILE A 598 18.57 16.16 5.32
C ILE A 598 18.70 15.99 6.83
N ASP A 599 18.10 14.92 7.37
CA ASP A 599 18.23 14.58 8.78
C ASP A 599 19.70 14.20 9.13
N SER A 600 20.16 14.59 10.33
CA SER A 600 21.57 14.46 10.73
C SER A 600 22.11 13.03 10.74
N ASN A 601 21.23 12.05 10.93
CA ASN A 601 21.51 10.61 10.93
C ASN A 601 21.43 9.97 9.53
N LYS A 602 21.01 10.68 8.48
CA LYS A 602 20.86 10.13 7.13
C LYS A 602 22.20 9.95 6.43
N ASP A 603 22.39 8.83 5.74
CA ASP A 603 23.59 8.45 4.98
C ASP A 603 23.22 7.47 3.86
N GLU A 604 24.22 6.93 3.16
CA GLU A 604 24.05 5.95 2.08
C GLU A 604 23.42 4.61 2.53
N TRP A 605 23.44 4.30 3.83
CA TRP A 605 22.89 3.07 4.42
C TRP A 605 21.51 3.25 5.04
N THR A 606 20.95 4.46 4.97
CA THR A 606 19.69 4.78 5.62
C THR A 606 18.52 4.12 4.93
N VAL A 607 17.78 3.34 5.71
CA VAL A 607 16.58 2.61 5.31
C VAL A 607 15.45 2.88 6.29
N TYR A 608 14.25 2.52 5.88
CA TYR A 608 13.02 2.73 6.62
C TYR A 608 12.15 1.48 6.54
N TYR A 609 11.43 1.19 7.62
CA TYR A 609 10.44 0.11 7.70
C TYR A 609 9.57 0.32 8.93
N ASN A 610 8.40 -0.32 8.95
CA ASN A 610 7.58 -0.44 10.14
C ASN A 610 7.16 -1.90 10.35
N ASN A 611 7.64 -2.49 11.45
CA ASN A 611 7.36 -3.86 11.87
C ASN A 611 6.61 -3.88 13.20
N THR A 612 6.05 -2.76 13.64
CA THR A 612 5.34 -2.73 14.92
C THR A 612 4.14 -3.68 14.89
N PRO A 613 4.02 -4.59 15.87
CA PRO A 613 2.90 -5.52 15.90
C PRO A 613 1.60 -4.77 16.24
N SER A 614 0.66 -4.73 15.30
CA SER A 614 -0.71 -4.28 15.54
C SER A 614 -1.69 -5.35 15.05
N ALA A 615 -2.89 -5.41 15.63
CA ALA A 615 -3.92 -6.37 15.19
C ALA A 615 -4.30 -6.21 13.70
N GLN A 616 -4.12 -5.01 13.13
CA GLN A 616 -4.39 -4.73 11.72
C GLN A 616 -3.36 -5.37 10.77
N TYR A 617 -2.14 -5.64 11.26
CA TYR A 617 -1.03 -6.18 10.45
C TYR A 617 -0.64 -7.61 10.84
N MET A 618 -1.34 -8.22 11.80
CA MET A 618 -1.11 -9.57 12.33
C MET A 618 -2.35 -10.46 12.11
N VAL A 619 -2.67 -10.78 10.85
CA VAL A 619 -3.86 -11.53 10.45
C VAL A 619 -3.76 -12.98 10.92
N ASN A 620 -4.79 -13.45 11.64
CA ASN A 620 -4.88 -14.81 12.21
C ASN A 620 -3.66 -15.22 13.06
N ALA A 621 -2.96 -14.26 13.66
CA ALA A 621 -1.83 -14.53 14.53
C ALA A 621 -2.28 -15.20 15.84
N GLU A 622 -1.54 -16.23 16.26
CA GLU A 622 -1.70 -16.83 17.59
C GLU A 622 -0.87 -16.05 18.62
N SER A 623 -1.20 -16.23 19.90
CA SER A 623 -0.47 -15.57 20.99
C SER A 623 1.02 -15.91 20.96
N GLY A 624 1.87 -14.89 20.76
CA GLY A 624 3.33 -15.00 20.78
C GLY A 624 4.00 -15.00 19.40
N GLU A 625 3.23 -14.93 18.31
CA GLU A 625 3.78 -14.66 16.97
C GLU A 625 4.27 -13.21 16.86
N LYS A 626 5.32 -13.01 16.05
CA LYS A 626 6.05 -11.73 15.95
C LYS A 626 6.27 -11.33 14.50
N LEU A 627 6.10 -10.04 14.22
CA LEU A 627 6.47 -9.44 12.95
C LEU A 627 7.94 -8.99 12.99
N ALA A 628 8.81 -9.77 12.36
CA ALA A 628 10.25 -9.48 12.25
C ALA A 628 10.88 -9.02 13.58
N ASP A 629 11.47 -7.81 13.63
CA ASP A 629 12.14 -7.25 14.80
C ASP A 629 11.24 -6.41 15.72
N GLU A 630 9.94 -6.31 15.40
CA GLU A 630 8.92 -5.56 16.16
C GLU A 630 9.18 -4.06 16.30
N LYS A 631 10.04 -3.47 15.45
CA LYS A 631 10.45 -2.06 15.54
C LYS A 631 9.78 -1.17 14.50
N ASN A 632 9.56 0.08 14.89
CA ASN A 632 9.23 1.18 13.98
C ASN A 632 10.50 1.99 13.66
N HIS A 633 10.89 1.98 12.38
CA HIS A 633 11.99 2.78 11.84
C HIS A 633 11.53 3.65 10.68
N ALA A 634 10.28 4.13 10.69
CA ALA A 634 9.74 5.06 9.70
C ALA A 634 10.49 6.41 9.66
N THR A 635 11.28 6.73 10.69
CA THR A 635 12.16 7.91 10.76
C THR A 635 13.59 7.65 10.27
N GLY A 636 13.90 6.42 9.89
CA GLY A 636 15.19 6.01 9.34
C GLY A 636 16.09 5.31 10.35
N THR A 637 16.81 4.31 9.87
CA THR A 637 17.89 3.62 10.58
C THR A 637 18.98 3.22 9.61
N SER A 638 20.19 3.01 10.10
CA SER A 638 21.27 2.49 9.26
C SER A 638 21.12 0.98 9.08
N SER A 639 21.30 0.53 7.84
CA SER A 639 21.33 -0.89 7.47
C SER A 639 22.75 -1.45 7.31
N GLU A 640 23.80 -0.67 7.59
CA GLU A 640 25.22 -1.07 7.42
C GLU A 640 25.55 -2.39 8.14
N GLU A 641 24.97 -2.57 9.33
CA GLU A 641 25.14 -3.76 10.18
C GLU A 641 24.00 -4.78 10.02
N GLY A 642 23.12 -4.59 9.03
CA GLY A 642 21.90 -5.36 8.79
C GLY A 642 20.74 -4.96 9.70
N THR A 643 19.54 -4.88 9.12
CA THR A 643 18.32 -4.47 9.83
C THR A 643 17.16 -5.45 9.67
N MET A 644 16.05 -5.27 10.40
CA MET A 644 14.91 -6.20 10.44
C MET A 644 15.32 -7.62 10.88
N LYS A 645 16.16 -7.71 11.91
CA LYS A 645 16.71 -8.99 12.38
C LYS A 645 15.66 -9.80 13.13
N TYR A 646 15.39 -11.03 12.70
CA TYR A 646 14.51 -11.95 13.43
C TYR A 646 14.89 -13.41 13.20
N GLY A 647 14.47 -14.26 14.14
CA GLY A 647 14.81 -15.68 14.18
C GLY A 647 15.78 -16.04 15.29
N ASN A 648 16.55 -15.10 15.84
CA ASN A 648 17.63 -15.37 16.80
C ASN A 648 17.15 -15.73 18.23
N GLY A 649 16.44 -16.85 18.39
CA GLY A 649 16.16 -17.51 19.65
C GLY A 649 16.82 -18.87 19.67
N GLY A 650 17.73 -19.12 20.61
CA GLY A 650 18.35 -20.44 20.87
C GLY A 650 17.39 -21.51 21.40
N GLY A 651 16.15 -21.51 20.92
CA GLY A 651 15.09 -22.47 21.22
C GLY A 651 14.73 -23.29 19.99
N THR A 652 14.23 -24.50 20.22
CA THR A 652 13.87 -25.50 19.23
C THR A 652 12.61 -25.18 18.42
N GLN A 653 12.23 -23.91 18.22
CA GLN A 653 11.13 -23.57 17.31
C GLN A 653 11.60 -23.82 15.88
N ARG A 654 11.00 -24.85 15.27
CA ARG A 654 11.55 -25.57 14.12
C ARG A 654 11.13 -25.02 12.77
N TYR A 655 10.29 -24.01 12.72
CA TYR A 655 9.84 -23.29 11.53
C TYR A 655 9.52 -21.87 12.02
N GLY A 656 10.03 -20.84 11.35
CA GLY A 656 9.76 -19.45 11.72
C GLY A 656 8.32 -19.09 11.40
N ALA A 657 7.91 -17.89 11.78
CA ALA A 657 6.71 -17.21 11.29
C ALA A 657 6.70 -16.97 9.76
N GLY A 658 7.67 -17.51 9.01
CA GLY A 658 8.05 -17.02 7.69
C GLY A 658 7.12 -17.39 6.55
N ASP A 659 6.57 -18.60 6.58
CA ASP A 659 5.42 -18.99 5.74
C ASP A 659 4.26 -17.99 5.86
N ASN A 660 4.24 -17.13 6.89
CA ASN A 660 3.20 -16.15 7.15
C ASN A 660 3.71 -14.71 7.10
N THR A 661 4.98 -14.44 6.77
CA THR A 661 5.57 -13.09 6.89
C THR A 661 5.87 -12.49 5.51
N ALA A 662 5.39 -11.27 5.31
CA ALA A 662 5.79 -10.38 4.22
C ALA A 662 6.54 -9.17 4.81
N LEU A 663 7.76 -8.94 4.35
CA LEU A 663 8.60 -7.84 4.78
C LEU A 663 8.57 -6.75 3.73
N ASP A 664 8.53 -5.49 4.17
CA ASP A 664 8.80 -4.34 3.32
C ASP A 664 9.83 -3.43 3.98
N ILE A 665 10.79 -3.00 3.18
CA ILE A 665 11.87 -2.10 3.56
C ILE A 665 12.08 -1.13 2.40
N TRP A 666 12.20 0.15 2.71
CA TRP A 666 12.42 1.16 1.69
C TRP A 666 13.64 2.03 1.97
N ALA A 667 14.18 2.59 0.90
CA ALA A 667 15.29 3.53 0.91
C ALA A 667 15.02 4.63 -0.11
N ASP A 668 15.59 5.81 0.11
CA ASP A 668 15.40 6.97 -0.75
C ASP A 668 16.47 8.03 -0.49
N CYS A 669 16.48 9.04 -1.36
CA CYS A 669 17.17 10.29 -1.12
C CYS A 669 16.16 11.42 -0.87
N TYR A 670 15.63 11.52 0.35
CA TYR A 670 14.87 12.70 0.75
C TYR A 670 15.71 13.97 0.81
N ILE A 671 15.20 15.05 0.23
CA ILE A 671 15.67 16.43 0.46
C ILE A 671 14.53 17.23 1.09
N LYS A 672 14.80 17.87 2.21
CA LYS A 672 13.84 18.70 2.94
C LYS A 672 13.48 19.93 2.10
N VAL A 673 12.18 20.12 1.88
CA VAL A 673 11.62 21.27 1.12
C VAL A 673 10.96 22.28 2.05
N LYS A 674 10.20 21.81 3.06
CA LYS A 674 9.56 22.68 4.08
C LYS A 674 9.39 21.94 5.40
N GLU A 675 9.44 22.67 6.51
CA GLU A 675 9.23 22.16 7.86
C GLU A 675 8.36 23.10 8.69
N ASN A 676 7.94 22.65 9.88
CA ASN A 676 7.11 23.41 10.82
C ASN A 676 5.77 23.84 10.20
N ILE A 677 5.15 22.93 9.45
CA ILE A 677 3.78 23.08 8.96
C ILE A 677 2.83 22.57 10.05
N THR A 678 1.78 23.33 10.34
CA THR A 678 0.74 22.94 11.29
C THR A 678 -0.46 22.34 10.56
N ILE A 679 -0.87 21.14 10.98
CA ILE A 679 -2.20 20.61 10.69
C ILE A 679 -3.02 20.64 11.98
N THR A 680 -4.33 20.77 11.85
CA THR A 680 -5.23 20.73 13.00
C THR A 680 -6.13 19.51 12.87
N VAL A 681 -6.29 18.74 13.95
CA VAL A 681 -7.34 17.74 14.06
C VAL A 681 -8.38 18.30 15.02
N ILE A 682 -9.63 18.34 14.58
CA ILE A 682 -10.74 18.81 15.41
C ILE A 682 -11.54 17.66 15.99
N ASP A 683 -11.99 17.86 17.21
CA ASP A 683 -12.87 16.95 17.93
C ASP A 683 -14.20 16.81 17.18
N GLN A 684 -14.86 15.67 17.35
CA GLN A 684 -16.24 15.54 16.91
C GLN A 684 -17.10 16.41 17.84
N PRO A 685 -17.67 17.53 17.36
CA PRO A 685 -18.46 18.39 18.21
C PRO A 685 -19.67 17.61 18.73
N ALA A 686 -19.87 17.64 20.06
CA ALA A 686 -21.08 17.14 20.66
C ALA A 686 -22.27 17.92 20.08
N ILE A 687 -23.15 17.21 19.37
CA ILE A 687 -24.33 17.83 18.77
C ILE A 687 -25.33 18.03 19.90
N GLN A 688 -25.62 19.29 20.21
CA GLN A 688 -26.63 19.62 21.20
C GLN A 688 -28.02 19.33 20.63
N ALA A 689 -28.89 18.75 21.47
CA ALA A 689 -30.28 18.55 21.12
C ALA A 689 -30.95 19.89 20.81
N THR A 690 -31.59 19.97 19.65
CA THR A 690 -32.60 20.98 19.36
C THR A 690 -33.95 20.38 19.72
N VAL A 691 -34.63 21.00 20.68
CA VAL A 691 -35.91 20.51 21.19
C VAL A 691 -37.05 21.38 20.69
N SER A 692 -38.14 20.75 20.29
CA SER A 692 -39.37 21.43 19.90
C SER A 692 -40.52 21.01 20.81
N PHE A 693 -41.39 21.98 21.11
CA PHE A 693 -42.67 21.77 21.76
C PHE A 693 -43.72 22.63 21.05
N VAL A 694 -44.84 22.01 20.71
CA VAL A 694 -46.00 22.72 20.15
C VAL A 694 -47.22 22.31 20.95
N SER A 695 -47.81 23.26 21.69
CA SER A 695 -49.07 22.97 22.39
C SER A 695 -50.27 23.04 21.44
N GLU A 696 -51.29 22.24 21.74
CA GLU A 696 -52.53 22.18 20.95
C GLU A 696 -53.26 23.54 20.90
N ASP A 697 -53.17 24.31 21.98
CA ASP A 697 -53.80 25.61 22.14
C ASP A 697 -52.91 26.80 21.78
N GLY A 698 -51.62 26.57 21.51
CA GLY A 698 -50.62 27.59 21.24
C GLY A 698 -50.16 28.41 22.46
N GLU A 699 -50.55 28.03 23.68
CA GLU A 699 -50.07 28.65 24.93
C GLU A 699 -49.30 27.67 25.83
N ASP A 700 -48.05 28.01 26.17
CA ASP A 700 -47.20 27.23 27.07
C ASP A 700 -47.63 27.37 28.54
N ASN A 701 -48.26 26.34 29.11
CA ASN A 701 -48.59 26.29 30.55
C ASN A 701 -47.57 25.50 31.39
N LEU A 702 -46.37 25.23 30.87
CA LEU A 702 -45.33 24.47 31.57
C LEU A 702 -44.36 25.40 32.29
N GLU A 703 -44.25 25.26 33.62
CA GLU A 703 -43.29 26.03 34.41
C GLU A 703 -41.83 25.74 33.98
N GLY A 704 -41.10 26.79 33.60
CA GLY A 704 -39.68 26.73 33.23
C GLY A 704 -39.37 26.62 31.73
N SER A 705 -40.38 26.77 30.87
CA SER A 705 -40.35 26.32 29.48
C SER A 705 -39.26 26.87 28.56
N GLY A 706 -39.09 28.18 28.41
CA GLY A 706 -38.18 28.72 27.39
C GLY A 706 -38.35 28.07 25.99
N TYR A 707 -39.53 27.56 25.66
CA TYR A 707 -39.73 26.74 24.45
C TYR A 707 -39.70 27.63 23.20
N ALA A 708 -38.98 27.17 22.18
CA ALA A 708 -39.04 27.75 20.85
C ALA A 708 -40.20 27.10 20.10
N GLY A 709 -41.28 27.85 19.86
CA GLY A 709 -42.45 27.36 19.15
C GLY A 709 -42.21 27.23 17.64
N SER A 710 -41.69 26.08 17.19
CA SER A 710 -42.01 25.48 15.88
C SER A 710 -41.42 24.07 15.75
N HIS A 711 -42.04 23.26 14.89
CA HIS A 711 -41.64 21.88 14.57
C HIS A 711 -40.37 21.77 13.71
N ASP A 712 -39.82 22.89 13.24
CA ASP A 712 -38.66 22.94 12.35
C ASP A 712 -37.78 24.15 12.65
N THR A 713 -36.49 23.91 12.80
CA THR A 713 -35.45 24.95 12.82
C THR A 713 -34.50 24.70 11.66
N TYR A 714 -34.47 25.64 10.71
CA TYR A 714 -33.57 25.60 9.56
C TYR A 714 -32.32 26.44 9.86
N PHE A 715 -31.13 25.87 9.69
CA PHE A 715 -29.89 26.64 9.70
C PHE A 715 -29.60 27.14 8.28
N ASN A 716 -29.65 28.46 8.07
CA ASN A 716 -29.25 29.06 6.79
C ASN A 716 -27.90 29.78 6.96
N ASN A 717 -26.93 29.40 6.12
CA ASN A 717 -25.49 29.71 6.29
C ASN A 717 -25.09 31.16 5.93
N VAL A 718 -25.93 32.16 6.22
CA VAL A 718 -25.58 33.57 5.97
C VAL A 718 -26.05 34.45 7.12
N ASN A 719 -25.20 34.50 8.16
CA ASN A 719 -25.33 35.22 9.43
C ASN A 719 -26.20 34.50 10.48
N ASP A 720 -25.61 34.24 11.65
CA ASP A 720 -26.21 33.73 12.90
C ASP A 720 -27.63 34.28 13.18
N ALA A 721 -28.61 33.67 12.55
CA ALA A 721 -30.02 33.91 12.80
C ALA A 721 -30.73 32.57 12.78
N LEU A 722 -31.23 32.15 13.94
CA LEU A 722 -32.33 31.19 14.02
C LEU A 722 -33.46 31.74 13.13
N ILE A 723 -33.67 31.12 11.97
CA ILE A 723 -34.87 31.38 11.18
C ILE A 723 -35.84 30.24 11.49
N THR A 724 -36.81 30.53 12.34
CA THR A 724 -38.05 29.76 12.44
C THR A 724 -38.83 29.98 11.14
N ASP A 725 -38.79 29.03 10.22
CA ASP A 725 -39.63 29.12 9.02
C ASP A 725 -41.07 28.76 9.38
N SER A 726 -41.97 29.73 9.25
CA SER A 726 -43.42 29.55 9.29
C SER A 726 -43.93 29.26 7.86
N GLY A 727 -43.20 28.39 7.17
CA GLY A 727 -43.05 28.40 5.72
C GLY A 727 -43.99 27.53 4.93
N ASP A 728 -45.08 27.01 5.49
CA ASP A 728 -46.07 26.32 4.66
C ASP A 728 -46.95 27.33 3.90
N LYS A 729 -46.47 27.75 2.73
CA LYS A 729 -47.24 28.51 1.73
C LYS A 729 -48.05 27.58 0.82
N LYS A 730 -48.76 26.60 1.37
CA LYS A 730 -50.14 26.38 0.89
C LYS A 730 -50.97 27.47 1.52
N THR A 731 -51.46 28.43 0.73
CA THR A 731 -52.45 29.42 1.19
C THR A 731 -53.48 28.74 2.11
N PRO A 732 -53.41 28.97 3.44
CA PRO A 732 -54.63 28.96 4.20
C PRO A 732 -55.33 30.19 3.64
N THR A 733 -56.49 30.03 3.03
CA THR A 733 -57.44 31.13 3.08
C THR A 733 -57.41 31.60 4.54
N PRO A 734 -57.01 32.85 4.83
CA PRO A 734 -56.78 33.26 6.19
C PRO A 734 -58.14 33.28 6.88
N ASN A 735 -58.49 32.19 7.54
CA ASN A 735 -59.49 32.27 8.57
C ASN A 735 -58.75 32.79 9.79
N LYS A 736 -58.84 34.11 9.94
CA LYS A 736 -58.30 34.93 11.01
C LYS A 736 -58.92 34.66 12.38
N ASP A 737 -59.37 33.45 12.64
CA ASP A 737 -59.94 33.07 13.93
C ASP A 737 -59.04 32.01 14.57
N ASN A 738 -58.11 32.52 15.38
CA ASN A 738 -57.30 31.86 16.41
C ASN A 738 -55.99 31.22 15.92
N GLY A 739 -54.88 31.93 16.14
CA GLY A 739 -53.51 31.45 15.88
C GLY A 739 -53.11 30.28 16.77
N LYS A 740 -53.51 29.07 16.40
CA LYS A 740 -53.10 27.81 17.00
C LYS A 740 -52.15 27.09 16.06
N ALA A 741 -50.92 26.85 16.49
CA ALA A 741 -49.92 26.11 15.71
C ALA A 741 -49.96 24.59 15.95
N GLY A 742 -50.89 24.07 16.77
CA GLY A 742 -51.14 22.64 16.99
C GLY A 742 -52.63 22.31 16.91
N GLY A 743 -53.26 22.51 15.76
CA GLY A 743 -54.72 22.32 15.61
C GLY A 743 -55.23 20.91 15.99
N ASP A 744 -56.55 20.74 15.90
CA ASP A 744 -57.31 19.48 16.13
C ASP A 744 -56.78 18.25 15.33
N GLU A 745 -55.76 18.42 14.49
CA GLU A 745 -55.16 17.37 13.67
C GLU A 745 -53.96 16.68 14.35
N TYR A 746 -53.13 17.40 15.12
CA TYR A 746 -51.85 16.88 15.65
C TYR A 746 -51.71 16.94 17.19
N GLY A 747 -52.55 17.73 17.88
CA GLY A 747 -52.50 17.87 19.34
C GLY A 747 -51.21 18.52 19.85
N ASN A 748 -50.83 18.24 21.10
CA ASN A 748 -49.56 18.66 21.68
C ASN A 748 -48.42 17.79 21.11
N THR A 749 -47.35 18.36 20.57
CA THR A 749 -46.20 17.58 20.07
C THR A 749 -44.91 17.95 20.79
N ILE A 750 -44.01 16.96 20.90
CA ILE A 750 -42.66 17.12 21.44
C ILE A 750 -41.67 16.33 20.59
N ALA A 751 -40.53 16.92 20.29
CA ALA A 751 -39.44 16.22 19.63
C ALA A 751 -38.06 16.67 20.13
N THR A 752 -37.10 15.76 20.00
CA THR A 752 -35.68 16.00 20.25
C THR A 752 -34.94 15.69 18.97
N SER A 753 -34.26 16.68 18.42
CA SER A 753 -33.59 16.59 17.12
C SER A 753 -32.12 16.93 17.21
N PHE A 754 -31.33 16.37 16.31
CA PHE A 754 -29.90 16.59 16.20
C PHE A 754 -29.58 16.84 14.74
N THR A 755 -28.59 17.70 14.46
CA THR A 755 -28.13 17.96 13.09
C THR A 755 -26.61 17.88 13.02
N ALA A 756 -26.10 17.30 11.94
CA ALA A 756 -24.69 17.19 11.65
C ALA A 756 -24.45 17.67 10.22
N ARG A 757 -23.36 18.43 10.02
CA ARG A 757 -22.87 18.71 8.66
C ARG A 757 -21.96 17.57 8.23
N ILE A 758 -22.06 17.18 6.97
CA ILE A 758 -21.27 16.12 6.34
C ILE A 758 -20.57 16.73 5.15
N ALA A 759 -19.25 16.93 5.24
CA ALA A 759 -18.48 17.27 4.04
C ALA A 759 -18.45 16.04 3.12
N ASN A 760 -18.91 16.22 1.89
CA ASN A 760 -18.86 15.17 0.89
C ASN A 760 -17.62 15.35 0.02
N ASN A 761 -16.74 14.33 0.03
CA ASN A 761 -15.49 14.31 -0.72
C ASN A 761 -15.58 13.49 -2.02
N GLY A 762 -16.78 13.26 -2.54
CA GLY A 762 -16.98 12.62 -3.85
C GLY A 762 -16.90 11.09 -3.85
N THR A 763 -16.80 10.45 -2.68
CA THR A 763 -16.88 8.99 -2.52
C THR A 763 -18.19 8.59 -1.86
N SER A 764 -18.84 7.55 -2.39
CA SER A 764 -20.05 6.93 -1.84
C SER A 764 -19.78 6.44 -0.42
N ARG A 765 -20.37 7.08 0.60
CA ARG A 765 -20.32 6.59 1.98
C ARG A 765 -21.63 5.88 2.29
N ASN A 766 -21.55 4.64 2.76
CA ASN A 766 -22.73 3.77 2.80
C ASN A 766 -23.46 3.71 4.15
N SER A 767 -22.96 4.32 5.24
CA SER A 767 -23.71 4.32 6.51
C SER A 767 -23.40 5.48 7.46
N ILE A 768 -24.43 5.91 8.21
CA ILE A 768 -24.33 6.81 9.35
C ILE A 768 -24.84 6.10 10.61
N ILE A 769 -24.11 6.28 11.71
CA ILE A 769 -24.54 5.85 13.03
C ILE A 769 -24.71 7.10 13.91
N TRP A 770 -25.94 7.31 14.38
CA TRP A 770 -26.25 8.30 15.40
C TRP A 770 -26.20 7.62 16.77
N THR A 771 -25.27 8.01 17.63
CA THR A 771 -25.32 7.61 19.05
C THR A 771 -25.92 8.75 19.85
N VAL A 772 -27.14 8.55 20.34
CA VAL A 772 -27.86 9.53 21.16
C VAL A 772 -27.77 9.14 22.61
N THR A 773 -27.34 10.08 23.45
CA THR A 773 -27.28 9.93 24.91
C THR A 773 -28.32 10.83 25.56
N ILE A 774 -29.25 10.21 26.29
CA ILE A 774 -30.27 10.88 27.09
C ILE A 774 -29.80 10.92 28.55
N PRO A 775 -29.70 12.09 29.19
CA PRO A 775 -29.31 12.19 30.60
C PRO A 775 -30.42 11.65 31.50
N ASN A 776 -30.03 11.17 32.70
CA ASN A 776 -31.00 10.68 33.67
C ASN A 776 -31.98 11.80 34.10
N PRO A 777 -33.31 11.59 33.94
CA PRO A 777 -34.31 12.57 34.35
C PRO A 777 -34.28 12.96 35.84
N ALA A 778 -33.66 12.12 36.68
CA ALA A 778 -33.50 12.37 38.12
C ALA A 778 -32.43 13.43 38.46
N ASN A 779 -31.56 13.78 37.52
CA ASN A 779 -30.40 14.68 37.72
C ASN A 779 -30.68 16.13 37.26
N ASP A 780 -31.86 16.68 37.58
CA ASP A 780 -32.32 18.03 37.19
C ASP A 780 -32.40 18.30 35.67
N SER A 781 -32.39 17.27 34.82
CA SER A 781 -32.61 17.38 33.37
C SER A 781 -34.05 16.94 33.02
N PRO A 782 -34.97 17.87 32.68
CA PRO A 782 -36.37 17.50 32.48
C PRO A 782 -36.56 16.72 31.16
N VAL A 783 -36.94 15.46 31.26
CA VAL A 783 -37.30 14.62 30.11
C VAL A 783 -38.81 14.39 30.11
N PHE A 784 -39.45 14.60 28.95
CA PHE A 784 -40.87 14.33 28.76
C PHE A 784 -41.09 13.40 27.57
N VAL A 785 -42.11 12.54 27.67
CA VAL A 785 -42.48 11.58 26.62
C VAL A 785 -43.97 11.68 26.36
N LYS A 786 -44.37 11.76 25.08
CA LYS A 786 -45.77 11.73 24.68
C LYS A 786 -46.19 10.28 24.50
N LYS A 787 -47.34 9.94 25.07
CA LYS A 787 -48.00 8.65 24.88
C LYS A 787 -49.29 8.81 24.08
N LEU A 788 -49.37 8.15 22.94
CA LEU A 788 -50.59 8.08 22.14
C LEU A 788 -51.65 7.18 22.81
N THR A 789 -52.92 7.49 22.58
CA THR A 789 -54.07 6.79 23.18
C THR A 789 -54.35 5.43 22.53
N THR A 790 -53.88 5.22 21.30
CA THR A 790 -54.01 3.96 20.55
C THR A 790 -52.84 3.00 20.76
N ASP A 791 -51.72 3.47 21.31
CA ASP A 791 -50.56 2.63 21.64
C ASP A 791 -50.73 1.98 23.02
N GLU A 792 -51.03 0.68 23.01
CA GLU A 792 -50.98 -0.11 24.24
C GLU A 792 -49.53 -0.29 24.74
N ASP A 793 -48.53 -0.31 23.85
CA ASP A 793 -47.11 -0.48 24.18
C ASP A 793 -46.23 0.55 23.44
N ILE A 794 -45.75 1.56 24.15
CA ILE A 794 -44.70 2.45 23.62
C ILE A 794 -43.35 1.86 24.02
N PRO A 795 -42.43 1.58 23.08
CA PRO A 795 -41.09 1.05 23.38
C PRO A 795 -40.31 1.91 24.39
N LEU A 796 -40.51 3.24 24.37
CA LEU A 796 -39.88 4.18 25.31
C LEU A 796 -40.40 4.03 26.76
N ARG A 797 -41.60 3.45 26.99
CA ARG A 797 -42.15 3.26 28.34
C ARG A 797 -41.47 2.14 29.11
N SER A 798 -40.94 1.13 28.42
CA SER A 798 -40.02 0.16 29.02
C SER A 798 -38.72 0.80 29.48
N PHE A 799 -38.39 2.01 29.00
CA PHE A 799 -37.11 2.66 29.22
C PHE A 799 -37.12 3.67 30.37
N PHE A 800 -38.21 4.44 30.50
CA PHE A 800 -38.35 5.48 31.52
C PHE A 800 -39.36 5.12 32.63
N ALA A 801 -39.05 5.53 33.86
CA ALA A 801 -40.03 5.65 34.92
C ALA A 801 -40.76 6.99 34.80
N PHE A 802 -42.05 7.05 35.08
CA PHE A 802 -42.89 8.24 34.89
C PHE A 802 -43.63 8.64 36.16
N ASP A 803 -43.99 9.91 36.25
CA ASP A 803 -45.04 10.35 37.17
C ASP A 803 -46.40 9.77 36.76
N ASP A 804 -47.23 9.43 37.76
CA ASP A 804 -48.57 8.87 37.55
C ASP A 804 -49.56 9.87 36.91
N THR A 805 -49.18 11.15 36.85
CA THR A 805 -50.03 12.25 36.36
C THR A 805 -49.49 12.79 35.05
N ALA A 806 -50.34 12.83 34.02
CA ALA A 806 -50.01 13.50 32.77
C ALA A 806 -49.79 14.99 33.02
N VAL A 807 -48.75 15.52 32.40
CA VAL A 807 -48.40 16.94 32.43
C VAL A 807 -49.33 17.72 31.51
N LEU A 808 -49.60 17.18 30.32
CA LEU A 808 -50.53 17.70 29.33
C LEU A 808 -51.28 16.54 28.68
N THR A 809 -52.54 16.76 28.32
CA THR A 809 -53.37 15.78 27.62
C THR A 809 -54.07 16.48 26.48
N ASP A 810 -54.01 15.85 25.30
CA ASP A 810 -54.68 16.32 24.10
C ASP A 810 -56.20 16.34 24.31
N SER A 811 -56.86 17.35 23.74
CA SER A 811 -58.30 17.48 23.83
C SER A 811 -59.02 16.38 23.05
N GLU A 812 -60.32 16.24 23.30
CA GLU A 812 -61.17 15.26 22.60
C GLU A 812 -61.35 15.57 21.11
N SER A 813 -61.00 16.76 20.63
CA SER A 813 -61.09 17.11 19.20
C SER A 813 -59.87 16.68 18.38
N VAL A 814 -58.77 16.26 19.03
CA VAL A 814 -57.57 15.76 18.34
C VAL A 814 -57.84 14.42 17.65
N ASP A 815 -57.32 14.26 16.43
CA ASP A 815 -57.38 13.00 15.68
C ASP A 815 -56.90 11.82 16.55
N ALA A 816 -57.67 10.73 16.56
CA ALA A 816 -57.39 9.56 17.38
C ALA A 816 -56.00 8.93 17.15
N SER A 817 -55.42 9.13 15.96
CA SER A 817 -54.06 8.67 15.61
C SER A 817 -52.95 9.47 16.31
N HIS A 818 -53.15 10.77 16.57
CA HIS A 818 -52.16 11.64 17.20
C HIS A 818 -52.51 11.99 18.66
N LYS A 819 -53.72 11.64 19.10
CA LYS A 819 -54.23 11.96 20.44
C LYS A 819 -53.44 11.23 21.51
N GLY A 820 -52.91 11.98 22.48
CA GLY A 820 -52.09 11.43 23.55
C GLY A 820 -52.02 12.25 24.82
N SER A 821 -51.08 11.88 25.68
CA SER A 821 -50.75 12.59 26.91
C SER A 821 -49.23 12.62 27.11
N ILE A 822 -48.71 13.76 27.53
CA ILE A 822 -47.29 13.98 27.82
C ILE A 822 -47.04 13.72 29.30
N TYR A 823 -46.04 12.90 29.59
CA TYR A 823 -45.64 12.54 30.96
C TYR A 823 -44.22 13.00 31.23
N LYS A 824 -43.97 13.43 32.48
CA LYS A 824 -42.62 13.68 32.96
C LYS A 824 -41.96 12.37 33.36
N ALA A 825 -40.74 12.13 32.85
CA ALA A 825 -39.92 11.03 33.29
C ALA A 825 -39.25 11.37 34.64
N THR A 826 -39.18 10.38 35.53
CA THR A 826 -38.60 10.51 36.89
C THR A 826 -37.27 9.77 37.05
N GLY A 827 -36.89 8.97 36.04
CA GLY A 827 -35.68 8.17 35.99
C GLY A 827 -35.80 7.10 34.91
N PHE A 828 -34.87 6.15 34.88
CA PHE A 828 -34.95 4.96 34.03
C PHE A 828 -35.58 3.76 34.77
N THR A 829 -36.11 2.78 34.04
CA THR A 829 -36.74 1.57 34.62
C THR A 829 -35.70 0.58 35.21
N GLN A 830 -36.17 -0.33 36.06
CA GLN A 830 -35.36 -1.06 37.07
C GLN A 830 -34.22 -1.95 36.53
N ASP A 831 -34.20 -2.32 35.25
CA ASP A 831 -33.12 -3.10 34.61
C ASP A 831 -31.90 -2.23 34.18
N SER A 832 -32.01 -0.90 34.25
CA SER A 832 -30.96 0.08 33.87
C SER A 832 -30.41 0.88 35.07
N GLY A 833 -30.59 0.36 36.29
CA GLY A 833 -30.48 1.07 37.57
C GLY A 833 -29.33 2.08 37.71
N ASN A 834 -29.63 3.22 38.34
CA ASN A 834 -28.67 4.28 38.72
C ASN A 834 -27.70 4.77 37.62
N ALA A 835 -27.96 4.49 36.34
CA ALA A 835 -27.16 5.04 35.26
C ALA A 835 -27.36 6.56 35.18
N ASP A 836 -26.27 7.32 35.07
CA ASP A 836 -26.31 8.79 34.95
C ASP A 836 -26.85 9.25 33.57
N SER A 837 -26.87 8.35 32.60
CA SER A 837 -27.45 8.54 31.26
C SER A 837 -27.75 7.18 30.62
N VAL A 838 -28.50 7.18 29.51
CA VAL A 838 -28.61 6.01 28.64
C VAL A 838 -28.36 6.42 27.20
N SER A 839 -27.60 5.59 26.48
CA SER A 839 -27.30 5.77 25.07
C SER A 839 -27.98 4.71 24.22
N PHE A 840 -28.42 5.10 23.02
CA PHE A 840 -28.82 4.18 21.97
C PHE A 840 -28.19 4.61 20.65
N SER A 841 -28.01 3.66 19.74
CA SER A 841 -27.47 3.91 18.40
C SER A 841 -28.55 3.67 17.35
N ALA A 842 -28.70 4.59 16.42
CA ALA A 842 -29.56 4.47 15.25
C ALA A 842 -28.71 4.43 13.99
N TYR A 843 -29.03 3.49 13.10
CA TYR A 843 -28.30 3.23 11.87
C TYR A 843 -29.11 3.69 10.66
N ASP A 844 -28.47 4.37 9.71
CA ASP A 844 -29.09 4.76 8.45
C ASP A 844 -28.14 4.53 7.25
N ASN A 845 -28.67 3.93 6.19
CA ASN A 845 -27.97 3.71 4.93
C ASN A 845 -28.25 4.89 3.99
N ILE A 846 -27.25 5.73 3.76
CA ILE A 846 -27.39 6.83 2.80
C ILE A 846 -27.31 6.28 1.38
N SER A 847 -28.44 6.30 0.67
CA SER A 847 -28.52 5.89 -0.74
C SER A 847 -28.24 7.02 -1.74
N THR A 848 -27.85 8.21 -1.29
CA THR A 848 -27.72 9.39 -2.18
C THR A 848 -26.29 9.69 -2.59
N THR A 849 -26.03 9.63 -3.90
CA THR A 849 -24.81 10.13 -4.53
C THR A 849 -24.89 11.65 -4.64
N VAL A 850 -24.30 12.39 -3.70
CA VAL A 850 -24.20 13.86 -3.83
C VAL A 850 -22.97 14.19 -4.70
N THR A 851 -23.20 14.70 -5.90
CA THR A 851 -22.17 14.88 -6.95
C THR A 851 -21.50 16.26 -6.95
N THR A 852 -21.81 17.11 -5.97
CA THR A 852 -21.31 18.50 -5.91
C THR A 852 -20.47 18.76 -4.67
N THR A 853 -19.42 19.57 -4.82
CA THR A 853 -18.58 20.09 -3.74
C THR A 853 -19.41 20.99 -2.81
N GLY A 854 -19.87 20.44 -1.70
CA GLY A 854 -20.70 21.14 -0.72
C GLY A 854 -21.17 20.19 0.38
N GLY A 855 -21.05 20.59 1.63
CA GLY A 855 -21.46 19.75 2.75
C GLY A 855 -22.99 19.59 2.84
N VAL A 856 -23.46 18.37 3.09
CA VAL A 856 -24.87 18.03 3.32
C VAL A 856 -25.17 18.15 4.81
N ILE A 857 -26.33 18.67 5.21
CA ILE A 857 -26.76 18.63 6.61
C ILE A 857 -27.69 17.44 6.78
N TYR A 858 -27.35 16.52 7.67
CA TYR A 858 -28.18 15.40 8.09
C TYR A 858 -28.81 15.69 9.44
N GLY A 859 -30.09 15.32 9.58
CA GLY A 859 -30.83 15.46 10.82
C GLY A 859 -31.35 14.11 11.32
N PHE A 860 -31.33 13.91 12.63
CA PHE A 860 -31.99 12.80 13.31
C PHE A 860 -33.02 13.36 14.27
N VAL A 861 -34.27 12.90 14.17
CA VAL A 861 -35.38 13.38 15.00
C VAL A 861 -35.97 12.21 15.76
N ILE A 862 -36.06 12.36 17.09
CA ILE A 862 -36.80 11.46 17.96
C ILE A 862 -38.14 12.13 18.23
N ASP A 863 -39.18 11.63 17.57
CA ASP A 863 -40.54 12.06 17.83
C ASP A 863 -41.04 11.57 19.20
N ASN A 864 -41.99 12.28 19.77
CA ASN A 864 -42.61 12.00 21.07
C ASN A 864 -41.66 12.05 22.29
N LEU A 865 -40.46 12.62 22.14
CA LEU A 865 -39.47 12.80 23.21
C LEU A 865 -39.02 14.25 23.30
N TYR A 866 -39.08 14.84 24.49
CA TYR A 866 -38.41 16.12 24.80
C TYR A 866 -37.30 15.86 25.81
N ALA A 867 -36.05 15.99 25.40
CA ALA A 867 -34.87 15.78 26.24
C ALA A 867 -33.82 16.88 25.96
N PRO A 868 -33.90 18.05 26.61
CA PRO A 868 -33.07 19.22 26.30
C PRO A 868 -31.60 19.03 26.72
N GLY A 869 -31.33 18.11 27.65
CA GLY A 869 -29.98 17.71 28.01
C GLY A 869 -29.43 16.55 27.18
N ALA A 870 -30.19 16.06 26.18
CA ALA A 870 -29.70 15.01 25.31
C ALA A 870 -28.59 15.52 24.40
N THR A 871 -27.68 14.63 24.07
CA THR A 871 -26.56 14.88 23.15
C THR A 871 -26.52 13.77 22.12
N ALA A 872 -25.95 14.07 20.96
CA ALA A 872 -25.66 13.05 19.97
C ALA A 872 -24.24 13.17 19.44
N THR A 873 -23.68 12.02 19.06
CA THR A 873 -22.50 11.91 18.23
C THR A 873 -22.86 11.19 16.93
N VAL A 874 -22.11 11.49 15.88
CA VAL A 874 -22.28 10.88 14.56
C VAL A 874 -20.98 10.19 14.17
N THR A 875 -21.04 8.87 14.00
CA THR A 875 -19.91 8.07 13.51
C THR A 875 -20.23 7.48 12.13
N TYR A 876 -19.17 7.14 11.40
CA TYR A 876 -19.25 6.55 10.07
C TYR A 876 -18.49 5.22 10.11
N GLY A 877 -19.07 4.16 9.56
CA GLY A 877 -18.47 2.84 9.53
C GLY A 877 -18.37 2.27 8.11
N LEU A 878 -17.33 1.47 7.91
CA LEU A 878 -17.23 0.52 6.79
C LEU A 878 -17.71 -0.83 7.36
N GLU A 879 -18.85 -1.30 6.86
CA GLU A 879 -19.51 -2.60 7.17
C GLU A 879 -19.63 -3.01 8.65
N PHE A 880 -20.86 -3.12 9.14
CA PHE A 880 -21.17 -3.60 10.49
C PHE A 880 -21.73 -5.02 10.47
N ASP A 881 -21.27 -5.89 11.38
CA ASP A 881 -21.81 -7.24 11.58
C ASP A 881 -23.25 -7.16 12.13
N GLU A 882 -24.20 -7.52 11.27
CA GLU A 882 -25.65 -7.53 11.49
C GLU A 882 -26.08 -8.29 12.76
N ASN A 883 -25.21 -9.12 13.34
CA ASN A 883 -25.53 -9.98 14.47
C ASN A 883 -25.41 -9.31 15.86
N SER A 884 -24.95 -8.06 15.96
CA SER A 884 -24.54 -7.46 17.23
C SER A 884 -25.46 -6.38 17.81
N MET A 885 -26.49 -5.93 17.09
CA MET A 885 -27.48 -4.97 17.61
C MET A 885 -28.91 -5.34 17.20
N ALA A 886 -29.87 -4.91 18.01
CA ALA A 886 -31.29 -5.06 17.69
C ALA A 886 -31.60 -4.23 16.44
N ASP A 887 -32.03 -4.91 15.37
CA ASP A 887 -32.64 -4.30 14.20
C ASP A 887 -33.86 -3.47 14.66
N VAL A 888 -33.79 -2.15 14.51
CA VAL A 888 -34.88 -1.21 14.83
C VAL A 888 -35.63 -0.80 13.56
N SER A 889 -35.28 -1.38 12.39
CA SER A 889 -35.87 -0.95 11.11
C SER A 889 -37.36 -1.34 10.96
N ASP A 890 -37.87 -2.27 11.78
CA ASP A 890 -39.23 -2.78 11.65
C ASP A 890 -40.27 -2.21 12.66
N ASP A 891 -39.87 -1.46 13.71
CA ASP A 891 -40.79 -1.15 14.83
C ASP A 891 -40.90 0.34 15.27
N ILE A 892 -40.41 1.31 14.49
CA ILE A 892 -40.71 2.73 14.74
C ILE A 892 -41.30 3.37 13.48
N HIS A 893 -42.57 3.05 13.22
CA HIS A 893 -43.36 3.74 12.21
C HIS A 893 -43.81 5.12 12.73
N ALA A 894 -43.24 6.19 12.18
CA ALA A 894 -44.05 7.33 11.78
C ALA A 894 -44.35 7.09 10.30
N ASP A 895 -45.62 6.95 9.95
CA ASP A 895 -46.06 6.62 8.60
C ASP A 895 -45.42 7.56 7.56
N SER A 896 -44.55 6.97 6.73
CA SER A 896 -43.95 7.48 5.49
C SER A 896 -43.45 8.94 5.44
N TYR A 897 -42.19 9.10 5.05
CA TYR A 897 -41.66 10.35 4.47
C TYR A 897 -42.51 10.87 3.27
N GLU A 898 -43.32 10.00 2.65
CA GLU A 898 -44.24 10.35 1.56
C GLU A 898 -45.42 11.23 2.00
N ASP A 899 -45.78 11.23 3.29
CA ASP A 899 -46.84 12.11 3.82
C ASP A 899 -46.34 13.55 4.05
N TYR A 900 -45.03 13.74 4.21
CA TYR A 900 -44.41 15.08 4.23
C TYR A 900 -44.02 15.60 2.85
N SER A 901 -43.82 14.73 1.84
CA SER A 901 -43.31 15.14 0.52
C SER A 901 -44.37 15.42 -0.55
N ASN A 902 -45.66 15.15 -0.33
CA ASN A 902 -46.66 15.28 -1.39
C ASN A 902 -47.58 16.48 -1.24
N THR A 903 -47.15 17.65 -1.77
CA THR A 903 -47.87 18.36 -2.86
C THR A 903 -47.17 19.65 -3.29
N VAL A 904 -46.29 19.57 -4.29
CA VAL A 904 -46.35 20.45 -5.47
C VAL A 904 -45.86 19.67 -6.69
N ASN A 905 -46.79 19.31 -7.59
CA ASN A 905 -46.45 19.05 -8.98
C ASN A 905 -45.73 20.28 -9.55
N ASN A 906 -44.44 20.16 -9.87
CA ASN A 906 -43.94 20.81 -11.06
C ASN A 906 -43.29 19.78 -11.97
N THR A 907 -44.07 19.45 -12.99
CA THR A 907 -43.70 18.75 -14.20
C THR A 907 -42.31 19.13 -14.75
N THR A 908 -41.65 18.10 -15.27
CA THR A 908 -40.55 18.06 -16.27
C THR A 908 -39.12 18.32 -15.82
N GLY A 909 -38.32 17.24 -15.79
CA GLY A 909 -36.85 17.27 -15.87
C GLY A 909 -36.18 16.08 -15.21
N SER A 910 -36.11 14.96 -15.93
CA SER A 910 -35.44 13.70 -15.57
C SER A 910 -33.93 13.79 -15.37
N GLY A 911 -33.39 12.89 -14.53
CA GLY A 911 -31.98 12.48 -14.43
C GLY A 911 -31.51 12.57 -12.97
N GLU A 912 -31.75 11.51 -12.20
CA GLU A 912 -30.75 10.47 -11.83
C GLU A 912 -29.68 11.02 -10.89
#